data_AF-A0A1Q5GEW0-F1
#
_entry.id   AF-A0A1Q5GEW0-F1
#
_cell.length_a   1.000
_cell.length_b   1.000
_cell.length_c   1.000
_cell.angle_alpha   90.00
_cell.angle_beta   90.00
_cell.angle_gamma   90.00
#
_symmetry.space_group_name_H-M   'P 1'
#
loop_
_entity.id
_entity.type
_entity.pdbx_description
1 polymer ?
#
loop_
_entity_poly.entity_id
_entity_poly.type
_entity_poly.pdbx_seq_one_letter_code
_entity_poly.pdbx_strand_id
1 'polypeptide(L)'
;MGSGDRSKLVKICDQAGRPRGTGFVADERGTVVTAHQAVLSPGPLLLHGTGGRTCSVAPDDITALPALGLALLRTGGPDTLDAEPLPIAGRDRAEPGGYVDIAAHGRREARVLGTTPATYTAPDGVGHPVPAALELALGTDGRDALRSGGAAIGGPVTDPATGAVLGILTTTLTAPHEAAGLALPITRGTDDTLDALLRRNAAVAPAYGPHLNLAGALQLTATSVASADGPKARTAPVERADVHAELAAFAAGTGLVLGLVGAPGTGRTTELAALAARRADGAPAPTLWLRGADLLAEDVSIADAASRTLTRSARIVTAAGAHGDMSTATPERVAKLAADAGHPLLVVLDGPEEMPPLLAHRLADWTRSTLGWLRENTVRLVVACRPEHWETAGALWPPDALHRPHRPARRLPPALRLADLTPEQAESAKEAYGIPPTALAPGHDRHPLTLRLLAEVRAALPPGVPGRPDTEDVFGAHLDLLCVRAAVRIAAAADEQPRGAAVRRLAARVAGQVHEAARRCLGPGQGELDRAAFEEIFPWRTGWASAVLTEGLLVPAGAGYRFAHEELGDWVQGAHLDLDAALRSLVHRWHRGSTGTVRPPSAEGEPRSLPVPRHRIGPVIQAMVLLGRRQGTAALAHRMADLIEALDRLWTDEGPRDEDAAWWAAHLLNGSLLRVTDARPYLGVLRVLAGRITRRSAAPEGPGDLGAYGEFGPWFWRRLRLPEEDRIDLLRRLVPADGLPRTDGDERYLDAVARRLALDAPAVQPLLCRWFTDERPLLVGPDAPDVPLRPTVAAAAQALLYARRELDLDGLADALIATPHQRAGELLAALAEDEPTALCRAVERWARDEDRPARRSAAARYAGLLQQRVTAEGDRALLRSAAEILLERPEDAGLHAAAHTLLVRDPKARGRHLPGALRAFAAGDPRLPVELLAEVFPSHQEPVLAALRARLARPGDGGGAVLRALAGLDTPALALHVAGLVREYIDAHPDDGTHAAEYVDLRLEHGPAARALLLPLVTGLLRDRPAPPPVRAALAAVLAGPGSADSRPLRAELLEVLLEFEQTTGRNPDVLEALLRAAALGSERRPEIRTRALVHRTGMLLVRTPEGAARFDRGLVECAREVPGFAALVTRWLADAPEVWAAVVGPSARRTVEALETSRPSMPMPMQAAGREHGSLRPA
;
A
#
# COMPACT_ATOMS: atom_id res chain seq x y z
N MET A 1 -44.57 -66.88 9.54
CA MET A 1 -43.53 -66.52 10.53
C MET A 1 -42.27 -66.15 9.77
N GLY A 2 -42.19 -64.89 9.34
CA GLY A 2 -41.10 -64.41 8.51
C GLY A 2 -39.88 -64.09 9.37
N SER A 3 -38.71 -64.52 8.92
CA SER A 3 -37.38 -64.14 9.40
C SER A 3 -37.14 -62.64 9.21
N GLY A 4 -37.80 -61.80 10.00
CA GLY A 4 -37.61 -60.36 10.00
C GLY A 4 -36.32 -59.98 10.74
N ASP A 5 -35.31 -59.59 9.97
CA ASP A 5 -34.22 -58.70 10.36
C ASP A 5 -33.17 -59.20 11.38
N ARG A 6 -32.81 -60.49 11.32
CA ARG A 6 -31.50 -60.95 11.87
C ARG A 6 -30.30 -60.50 11.02
N SER A 7 -30.57 -59.85 9.89
CA SER A 7 -29.59 -59.39 8.90
C SER A 7 -28.65 -58.30 9.39
N LYS A 8 -28.86 -57.70 10.58
CA LYS A 8 -27.96 -56.67 11.12
C LYS A 8 -27.28 -57.06 12.45
N LEU A 9 -27.55 -58.26 12.96
CA LEU A 9 -27.02 -58.74 14.24
C LEU A 9 -25.90 -59.76 14.03
N VAL A 10 -24.90 -59.71 14.89
CA VAL A 10 -23.75 -60.62 14.89
C VAL A 10 -24.06 -61.80 15.81
N LYS A 11 -24.00 -63.02 15.30
CA LYS A 11 -24.16 -64.23 16.12
C LYS A 11 -22.81 -64.64 16.69
N ILE A 12 -22.76 -64.88 18.00
CA ILE A 12 -21.55 -65.22 18.74
C ILE A 12 -21.58 -66.72 19.03
N CYS A 13 -20.58 -67.45 18.55
CA CYS A 13 -20.43 -68.89 18.75
C CYS A 13 -19.09 -69.21 19.43
N ASP A 14 -19.04 -70.34 20.13
CA ASP A 14 -17.75 -70.95 20.50
C ASP A 14 -17.08 -71.61 19.27
N GLN A 15 -15.84 -72.10 19.43
CA GLN A 15 -15.13 -72.79 18.35
C GLN A 15 -15.83 -74.08 17.87
N ALA A 16 -16.71 -74.67 18.69
CA ALA A 16 -17.51 -75.83 18.31
C ALA A 16 -18.80 -75.43 17.56
N GLY A 17 -18.98 -74.14 17.24
CA GLY A 17 -20.14 -73.61 16.53
C GLY A 17 -21.41 -73.50 17.38
N ARG A 18 -21.31 -73.68 18.71
CA ARG A 18 -22.47 -73.58 19.59
C ARG A 18 -22.80 -72.11 19.86
N PRO A 19 -24.07 -71.69 19.75
CA PRO A 19 -24.47 -70.31 19.97
C PRO A 19 -24.29 -69.92 21.44
N ARG A 20 -23.55 -68.84 21.69
CA ARG A 20 -23.30 -68.26 23.02
C ARG A 20 -24.11 -66.99 23.27
N GLY A 21 -24.42 -66.26 22.20
CA GLY A 21 -25.11 -64.99 22.27
C GLY A 21 -25.27 -64.33 20.91
N THR A 22 -25.79 -63.12 20.94
CA THR A 22 -25.82 -62.18 19.83
C THR A 22 -25.15 -60.88 20.25
N GLY A 23 -24.72 -60.07 19.29
CA GLY A 23 -24.29 -58.70 19.51
C GLY A 23 -24.60 -57.85 18.29
N PHE A 24 -24.18 -56.60 18.32
CA PHE A 24 -24.32 -55.68 17.20
C PHE A 24 -23.04 -54.85 17.04
N VAL A 25 -22.75 -54.43 15.82
CA VAL A 25 -21.62 -53.53 15.52
C VAL A 25 -21.98 -52.13 16.02
N ALA A 26 -21.05 -51.47 16.72
CA ALA A 26 -21.27 -50.16 17.32
C ALA A 26 -20.41 -49.04 16.74
N ASP A 27 -19.34 -49.31 15.99
CA ASP A 27 -18.49 -48.25 15.44
C ASP A 27 -17.79 -48.66 14.12
N GLU A 28 -17.09 -47.70 13.51
CA GLU A 28 -16.31 -47.86 12.28
C GLU A 28 -15.06 -48.74 12.44
N ARG A 29 -14.78 -49.22 13.66
CA ARG A 29 -13.71 -50.20 13.94
C ARG A 29 -14.24 -51.63 13.98
N GLY A 30 -15.54 -51.82 13.75
CA GLY A 30 -16.18 -53.12 13.84
C GLY A 30 -16.32 -53.61 15.28
N THR A 31 -16.34 -52.72 16.29
CA THR A 31 -16.50 -53.13 17.69
C THR A 31 -17.89 -53.72 17.89
N VAL A 32 -17.97 -54.99 18.29
CA VAL A 32 -19.23 -55.67 18.59
C VAL A 32 -19.54 -55.56 20.07
N VAL A 33 -20.73 -55.06 20.41
CA VAL A 33 -21.22 -54.96 21.79
C VAL A 33 -22.13 -56.13 22.09
N THR A 34 -21.92 -56.78 23.23
CA THR A 34 -22.75 -57.89 23.72
C THR A 34 -22.77 -57.94 25.25
N ALA A 35 -23.53 -58.87 25.82
CA ALA A 35 -23.50 -59.15 27.25
C ALA A 35 -22.21 -59.89 27.62
N HIS A 36 -21.62 -59.58 28.79
CA HIS A 36 -20.49 -60.31 29.36
C HIS A 36 -20.74 -61.82 29.42
N GLN A 37 -22.00 -62.23 29.62
CA GLN A 37 -22.43 -63.63 29.60
C GLN A 37 -22.12 -64.35 28.26
N ALA A 38 -22.12 -63.64 27.13
CA ALA A 38 -21.91 -64.23 25.80
C ALA A 38 -20.44 -64.61 25.55
N VAL A 39 -19.48 -64.00 26.25
CA VAL A 39 -18.03 -64.13 25.95
C VAL A 39 -17.28 -65.08 26.89
N LEU A 40 -17.99 -65.80 27.77
CA LEU A 40 -17.44 -66.63 28.85
C LEU A 40 -16.83 -67.98 28.40
N SER A 41 -16.11 -68.00 27.28
CA SER A 41 -15.48 -69.20 26.71
C SER A 41 -13.97 -69.18 26.96
N PRO A 42 -13.32 -70.31 27.34
CA PRO A 42 -11.87 -70.37 27.58
C PRO A 42 -11.01 -70.32 26.30
N GLY A 43 -11.59 -69.99 25.14
CA GLY A 43 -10.92 -69.94 23.84
C GLY A 43 -11.51 -68.87 22.91
N PRO A 44 -10.95 -68.67 21.71
CA PRO A 44 -11.41 -67.62 20.80
C PRO A 44 -12.86 -67.84 20.36
N LEU A 45 -13.56 -66.74 20.06
CA LEU A 45 -14.97 -66.74 19.67
C LEU A 45 -15.11 -66.64 18.15
N LEU A 46 -16.11 -67.32 17.59
CA LEU A 46 -16.47 -67.20 16.18
C LEU A 46 -17.69 -66.30 16.03
N LEU A 47 -17.52 -65.18 15.34
CA LEU A 47 -18.57 -64.23 15.03
C LEU A 47 -19.11 -64.48 13.62
N HIS A 48 -20.42 -64.57 13.48
CA HIS A 48 -21.10 -64.64 12.19
C HIS A 48 -21.84 -63.34 11.94
N GLY A 49 -21.43 -62.62 10.91
CA GLY A 49 -22.04 -61.38 10.46
C GLY A 49 -23.11 -61.63 9.39
N THR A 50 -23.40 -60.58 8.63
CA THR A 50 -24.36 -60.60 7.52
C THR A 50 -23.67 -61.15 6.25
N GLY A 51 -24.44 -61.58 5.26
CA GLY A 51 -23.88 -62.14 4.01
C GLY A 51 -23.07 -63.43 4.14
N GLY A 52 -23.08 -64.08 5.32
CA GLY A 52 -22.32 -65.31 5.58
C GLY A 52 -20.86 -65.08 5.98
N ARG A 53 -20.42 -63.84 6.22
CA ARG A 53 -19.06 -63.53 6.67
C ARG A 53 -18.82 -64.01 8.11
N THR A 54 -17.61 -64.51 8.38
CA THR A 54 -17.22 -65.00 9.70
C THR A 54 -15.89 -64.43 10.16
N CYS A 55 -15.79 -64.04 11.42
CA CYS A 55 -14.58 -63.48 12.05
C CYS A 55 -14.24 -64.25 13.32
N SER A 56 -12.98 -64.66 13.49
CA SER A 56 -12.50 -65.26 14.75
C SER A 56 -11.89 -64.17 15.63
N VAL A 57 -12.34 -64.06 16.87
CA VAL A 57 -11.88 -63.06 17.86
C VAL A 57 -11.05 -63.76 18.94
N ALA A 58 -9.79 -63.35 19.09
CA ALA A 58 -8.90 -63.88 20.12
C ALA A 58 -9.26 -63.32 21.51
N PRO A 59 -8.87 -64.00 22.61
CA PRO A 59 -9.11 -63.49 23.96
C PRO A 59 -8.58 -62.06 24.19
N ASP A 60 -7.45 -61.69 23.59
CA ASP A 60 -6.84 -60.35 23.68
C ASP A 60 -7.65 -59.24 22.97
N ASP A 61 -8.61 -59.64 22.12
CA ASP A 61 -9.53 -58.75 21.42
C ASP A 61 -10.89 -58.62 22.10
N ILE A 62 -11.05 -59.26 23.27
CA ILE A 62 -12.26 -59.21 24.10
C ILE A 62 -11.98 -58.33 25.33
N THR A 63 -12.64 -57.18 25.39
CA THR A 63 -12.68 -56.37 26.61
C THR A 63 -13.93 -56.74 27.41
N ALA A 64 -13.75 -57.54 28.46
CA ALA A 64 -14.82 -57.88 29.40
C ALA A 64 -15.05 -56.73 30.41
N LEU A 65 -16.31 -56.31 30.57
CA LEU A 65 -16.75 -55.28 31.52
C LEU A 65 -17.75 -55.90 32.52
N PRO A 66 -17.32 -56.82 33.41
CA PRO A 66 -18.21 -57.59 34.28
C PRO A 66 -19.02 -56.72 35.24
N ALA A 67 -18.45 -55.60 35.72
CA ALA A 67 -19.15 -54.62 36.56
C ALA A 67 -20.37 -53.98 35.86
N LEU A 68 -20.38 -53.96 34.53
CA LEU A 68 -21.49 -53.47 33.71
C LEU A 68 -22.32 -54.60 33.09
N GLY A 69 -21.88 -55.85 33.23
CA GLY A 69 -22.47 -57.00 32.54
C GLY A 69 -22.27 -56.99 31.02
N LEU A 70 -21.32 -56.21 30.49
CA LEU A 70 -21.09 -56.02 29.05
C LEU A 70 -19.74 -56.59 28.59
N ALA A 71 -19.60 -56.82 27.29
CA ALA A 71 -18.32 -57.13 26.65
C ALA A 71 -18.22 -56.46 25.28
N LEU A 72 -17.01 -56.01 24.94
CA LEU A 72 -16.66 -55.37 23.67
C LEU A 72 -15.68 -56.26 22.90
N LEU A 73 -16.00 -56.61 21.65
CA LEU A 73 -15.18 -57.48 20.82
C LEU A 73 -14.63 -56.71 19.63
N ARG A 74 -13.32 -56.71 19.41
CA ARG A 74 -12.67 -56.05 18.28
C ARG A 74 -12.57 -56.99 17.08
N THR A 75 -13.00 -56.54 15.90
CA THR A 75 -13.09 -57.39 14.68
C THR A 75 -12.33 -56.83 13.47
N GLY A 76 -11.61 -55.71 13.65
CA GLY A 76 -10.72 -55.14 12.63
C GLY A 76 -11.39 -54.28 11.55
N GLY A 77 -12.69 -53.98 11.69
CA GLY A 77 -13.44 -53.10 10.78
C GLY A 77 -14.86 -53.60 10.50
N PRO A 78 -15.79 -52.72 10.06
CA PRO A 78 -17.18 -53.07 9.79
C PRO A 78 -17.34 -54.03 8.60
N ASP A 79 -16.44 -53.94 7.61
CA ASP A 79 -16.43 -54.80 6.42
C ASP A 79 -16.17 -56.27 6.77
N THR A 80 -15.52 -56.57 7.91
CA THR A 80 -15.23 -57.95 8.32
C THR A 80 -16.51 -58.77 8.54
N LEU A 81 -17.57 -58.12 9.02
CA LEU A 81 -18.85 -58.76 9.34
C LEU A 81 -20.01 -58.31 8.44
N ASP A 82 -19.75 -57.41 7.47
CA ASP A 82 -20.76 -56.85 6.55
C ASP A 82 -21.99 -56.27 7.29
N ALA A 83 -21.76 -55.70 8.48
CA ALA A 83 -22.82 -55.21 9.37
C ALA A 83 -22.64 -53.72 9.64
N GLU A 84 -23.68 -52.93 9.38
CA GLU A 84 -23.69 -51.50 9.66
C GLU A 84 -23.78 -51.22 11.17
N PRO A 85 -23.07 -50.20 11.69
CA PRO A 85 -23.19 -49.79 13.09
C PRO A 85 -24.62 -49.40 13.49
N LEU A 86 -25.12 -49.94 14.61
CA LEU A 86 -26.41 -49.54 15.17
C LEU A 86 -26.26 -48.32 16.11
N PRO A 87 -27.17 -47.33 16.05
CA PRO A 87 -27.13 -46.19 16.95
C PRO A 87 -27.42 -46.61 18.39
N ILE A 88 -26.64 -46.13 19.36
CA ILE A 88 -26.86 -46.36 20.80
C ILE A 88 -27.43 -45.08 21.43
N ALA A 89 -28.49 -45.21 22.23
CA ALA A 89 -29.11 -44.07 22.89
C ALA A 89 -28.15 -43.40 23.89
N GLY A 90 -27.97 -42.09 23.74
CA GLY A 90 -26.93 -41.35 24.44
C GLY A 90 -27.26 -40.91 25.85
N ARG A 91 -28.55 -40.72 26.22
CA ARG A 91 -28.90 -40.15 27.53
C ARG A 91 -30.33 -40.24 28.08
N ASP A 92 -31.30 -40.87 27.41
CA ASP A 92 -32.69 -40.89 27.92
C ASP A 92 -33.09 -42.29 28.41
N ARG A 93 -33.59 -42.35 29.66
CA ARG A 93 -34.28 -43.53 30.17
C ARG A 93 -35.50 -43.75 29.29
N ALA A 94 -35.69 -44.97 28.82
CA ALA A 94 -36.91 -45.34 28.12
C ALA A 94 -38.14 -44.95 28.96
N GLU A 95 -39.08 -44.21 28.38
CA GLU A 95 -40.26 -43.76 29.10
C GLU A 95 -41.08 -44.95 29.59
N PRO A 96 -41.42 -45.03 30.90
CA PRO A 96 -42.32 -46.05 31.40
C PRO A 96 -43.62 -46.06 30.61
N GLY A 97 -44.00 -47.22 30.10
CA GLY A 97 -45.18 -47.43 29.27
C GLY A 97 -44.92 -47.48 27.76
N GLY A 98 -43.73 -47.12 27.28
CA GLY A 98 -43.33 -47.21 25.87
C GLY A 98 -43.07 -48.64 25.38
N TYR A 99 -43.12 -48.84 24.06
CA TYR A 99 -42.81 -50.13 23.42
C TYR A 99 -41.37 -50.16 22.91
N VAL A 100 -40.73 -51.32 23.02
CA VAL A 100 -39.37 -51.59 22.56
C VAL A 100 -39.34 -52.90 21.76
N ASP A 101 -38.45 -52.98 20.80
CA ASP A 101 -38.14 -54.22 20.10
C ASP A 101 -36.98 -54.94 20.79
N ILE A 102 -37.12 -56.24 20.98
CA ILE A 102 -36.10 -57.10 21.55
C ILE A 102 -35.68 -58.19 20.56
N ALA A 103 -34.37 -58.43 20.49
CA ALA A 103 -33.80 -59.50 19.69
C ALA A 103 -33.77 -60.83 20.48
N ALA A 104 -34.91 -61.51 20.56
CA ALA A 104 -35.07 -62.78 21.29
C ALA A 104 -35.72 -63.85 20.41
N HIS A 105 -34.91 -64.67 19.72
CA HIS A 105 -35.37 -65.65 18.71
C HIS A 105 -36.19 -65.03 17.56
N GLY A 106 -35.78 -63.84 17.14
CA GLY A 106 -36.50 -62.98 16.18
C GLY A 106 -36.79 -61.63 16.81
N ARG A 107 -37.26 -60.67 16.00
CA ARG A 107 -37.74 -59.38 16.51
C ARG A 107 -39.07 -59.58 17.23
N ARG A 108 -39.17 -59.08 18.47
CA ARG A 108 -40.39 -59.15 19.31
C ARG A 108 -40.60 -57.82 20.01
N GLU A 109 -41.86 -57.44 20.20
CA GLU A 109 -42.22 -56.21 20.92
C GLU A 109 -42.37 -56.49 22.43
N ALA A 110 -41.90 -55.57 23.26
CA ALA A 110 -42.00 -55.60 24.72
C ALA A 110 -42.39 -54.21 25.23
N ARG A 111 -43.02 -54.12 26.41
CA ARG A 111 -43.38 -52.83 27.01
C ARG A 111 -42.45 -52.50 28.18
N VAL A 112 -41.92 -51.29 28.22
CA VAL A 112 -41.06 -50.83 29.32
C VAL A 112 -41.93 -50.53 30.54
N LEU A 113 -41.66 -51.18 31.67
CA LEU A 113 -42.34 -50.92 32.94
C LEU A 113 -41.66 -49.81 33.74
N GLY A 114 -40.37 -49.61 33.52
CA GLY A 114 -39.54 -48.60 34.17
C GLY A 114 -38.11 -49.11 34.33
N THR A 115 -37.40 -48.55 35.30
CA THR A 115 -36.06 -49.02 35.69
C THR A 115 -36.10 -49.57 37.12
N THR A 116 -35.46 -50.72 37.37
CA THR A 116 -35.37 -51.34 38.69
C THR A 116 -33.92 -51.65 39.08
N PRO A 117 -33.52 -51.52 40.35
CA PRO A 117 -32.24 -52.04 40.82
C PRO A 117 -32.19 -53.56 40.62
N ALA A 118 -31.14 -54.05 39.98
CA ALA A 118 -30.92 -55.46 39.75
C ALA A 118 -29.47 -55.85 40.08
N THR A 119 -29.20 -57.14 40.18
CA THR A 119 -27.84 -57.67 40.35
C THR A 119 -27.50 -58.55 39.15
N TYR A 120 -26.43 -58.20 38.43
CA TYR A 120 -25.85 -59.07 37.42
C TYR A 120 -24.93 -60.07 38.11
N THR A 121 -25.24 -61.36 38.02
CA THR A 121 -24.36 -62.41 38.56
C THR A 121 -23.38 -62.85 37.48
N ALA A 122 -22.10 -62.57 37.71
CA ALA A 122 -21.02 -63.10 36.89
C ALA A 122 -20.79 -64.60 37.19
N PRO A 123 -20.12 -65.36 36.31
CA PRO A 123 -20.00 -66.82 36.42
C PRO A 123 -19.11 -67.29 37.56
N ASP A 124 -18.25 -66.41 38.05
CA ASP A 124 -17.46 -66.59 39.28
C ASP A 124 -18.32 -66.47 40.55
N GLY A 125 -19.62 -66.18 40.40
CA GLY A 125 -20.58 -65.99 41.49
C GLY A 125 -20.58 -64.57 42.05
N VAL A 126 -19.74 -63.66 41.53
CA VAL A 126 -19.69 -62.27 41.99
C VAL A 126 -20.91 -61.52 41.46
N GLY A 127 -21.65 -60.90 42.39
CA GLY A 127 -22.79 -60.05 42.06
C GLY A 127 -22.34 -58.60 41.82
N HIS A 128 -22.65 -58.07 40.66
CA HIS A 128 -22.44 -56.67 40.31
C HIS A 128 -23.78 -55.91 40.36
N PRO A 129 -23.89 -54.83 41.16
CA PRO A 129 -25.12 -54.06 41.23
C PRO A 129 -25.35 -53.28 39.92
N VAL A 130 -26.56 -53.37 39.39
CA VAL A 130 -27.07 -52.61 38.23
C VAL A 130 -28.17 -51.68 38.74
N PRO A 131 -27.89 -50.40 39.00
CA PRO A 131 -28.81 -49.50 39.69
C PRO A 131 -30.14 -49.25 38.95
N ALA A 132 -30.14 -49.38 37.62
CA ALA A 132 -31.27 -49.01 36.77
C ALA A 132 -31.42 -49.98 35.58
N ALA A 133 -31.64 -51.27 35.85
CA ALA A 133 -31.97 -52.23 34.80
C ALA A 133 -33.34 -51.92 34.18
N LEU A 134 -33.45 -52.05 32.85
CA LEU A 134 -34.71 -51.85 32.15
C LEU A 134 -35.63 -53.05 32.41
N GLU A 135 -36.79 -52.78 33.00
CA GLU A 135 -37.80 -53.81 33.28
C GLU A 135 -38.81 -53.88 32.15
N LEU A 136 -38.99 -55.08 31.59
CA LEU A 136 -39.78 -55.33 30.39
C LEU A 136 -40.97 -56.25 30.71
N ALA A 137 -42.16 -55.83 30.30
CA ALA A 137 -43.33 -56.68 30.23
C ALA A 137 -43.32 -57.46 28.91
N LEU A 138 -43.40 -58.78 29.03
CA LEU A 138 -43.33 -59.73 27.92
C LEU A 138 -44.52 -60.69 27.99
N GLY A 139 -45.08 -61.02 26.83
CA GLY A 139 -45.99 -62.16 26.71
C GLY A 139 -45.26 -63.49 26.97
N THR A 140 -46.02 -64.57 27.15
CA THR A 140 -45.50 -65.92 27.47
C THR A 140 -44.40 -66.37 26.51
N ASP A 141 -44.59 -66.19 25.20
CA ASP A 141 -43.58 -66.53 24.18
C ASP A 141 -42.29 -65.72 24.29
N GLY A 142 -42.38 -64.44 24.69
CA GLY A 142 -41.21 -63.58 24.92
C GLY A 142 -40.45 -63.99 26.17
N ARG A 143 -41.17 -64.36 27.24
CA ARG A 143 -40.61 -64.88 28.48
C ARG A 143 -39.88 -66.21 28.27
N ASP A 144 -40.47 -67.12 27.51
CA ASP A 144 -39.87 -68.42 27.18
C ASP A 144 -38.67 -68.26 26.24
N ALA A 145 -38.72 -67.30 25.30
CA ALA A 145 -37.59 -66.97 24.45
C ALA A 145 -36.37 -66.48 25.25
N LEU A 146 -36.56 -65.67 26.30
CA LEU A 146 -35.48 -65.27 27.20
C LEU A 146 -34.96 -66.45 28.05
N ARG A 147 -35.86 -67.31 28.56
CA ARG A 147 -35.49 -68.50 29.37
C ARG A 147 -34.71 -69.56 28.60
N SER A 148 -34.93 -69.67 27.29
CA SER A 148 -34.26 -70.64 26.43
C SER A 148 -32.75 -70.40 26.22
N GLY A 149 -32.20 -69.29 26.74
CA GLY A 149 -30.77 -69.11 27.02
C GLY A 149 -29.83 -69.44 25.85
N GLY A 150 -29.62 -68.48 24.95
CA GLY A 150 -28.65 -68.63 23.86
C GLY A 150 -28.70 -67.47 22.87
N ALA A 151 -29.68 -67.47 21.96
CA ALA A 151 -29.77 -66.45 20.91
C ALA A 151 -30.37 -65.09 21.36
N ALA A 152 -30.83 -64.98 22.60
CA ALA A 152 -31.33 -63.73 23.19
C ALA A 152 -30.27 -63.03 24.07
N ILE A 153 -29.22 -63.75 24.50
CA ILE A 153 -28.16 -63.20 25.35
C ILE A 153 -27.34 -62.21 24.51
N GLY A 154 -27.20 -60.98 24.99
CA GLY A 154 -26.48 -59.93 24.25
C GLY A 154 -27.30 -59.26 23.13
N GLY A 155 -28.55 -59.69 22.91
CA GLY A 155 -29.44 -59.08 21.93
C GLY A 155 -29.79 -57.64 22.30
N PRO A 156 -29.79 -56.69 21.34
CA PRO A 156 -30.15 -55.31 21.63
C PRO A 156 -31.65 -55.18 21.93
N VAL A 157 -31.95 -54.25 22.83
CA VAL A 157 -33.29 -53.68 23.05
C VAL A 157 -33.31 -52.35 22.31
N THR A 158 -34.13 -52.22 21.28
CA THR A 158 -34.17 -51.04 20.40
C THR A 158 -35.49 -50.30 20.50
N ASP A 159 -35.46 -48.98 20.37
CA ASP A 159 -36.66 -48.18 20.14
C ASP A 159 -37.22 -48.45 18.72
N PRO A 160 -38.46 -48.92 18.55
CA PRO A 160 -39.06 -49.17 17.24
C PRO A 160 -39.18 -47.91 16.38
N ALA A 161 -39.30 -46.72 16.98
CA ALA A 161 -39.50 -45.46 16.27
C ALA A 161 -38.20 -44.87 15.72
N THR A 162 -37.06 -45.10 16.38
CA THR A 162 -35.77 -44.50 16.02
C THR A 162 -34.69 -45.54 15.64
N GLY A 163 -34.89 -46.81 15.98
CA GLY A 163 -33.90 -47.88 15.83
C GLY A 163 -32.74 -47.82 16.81
N ALA A 164 -32.75 -46.89 17.78
CA ALA A 164 -31.67 -46.72 18.75
C ALA A 164 -31.67 -47.83 19.81
N VAL A 165 -30.49 -48.35 20.14
CA VAL A 165 -30.29 -49.35 21.19
C VAL A 165 -30.36 -48.68 22.57
N LEU A 166 -31.34 -49.10 23.37
CA LEU A 166 -31.61 -48.61 24.73
C LEU A 166 -30.94 -49.50 25.81
N GLY A 167 -30.68 -50.77 25.49
CA GLY A 167 -30.10 -51.73 26.42
C GLY A 167 -29.78 -53.07 25.77
N ILE A 168 -29.25 -54.00 26.57
CA ILE A 168 -28.84 -55.34 26.12
C ILE A 168 -29.46 -56.42 26.99
N LEU A 169 -30.03 -57.44 26.37
CA LEU A 169 -30.64 -58.57 27.07
C LEU A 169 -29.59 -59.45 27.74
N THR A 170 -29.91 -59.93 28.95
CA THR A 170 -29.12 -60.92 29.69
C THR A 170 -30.06 -61.82 30.48
N THR A 171 -29.67 -63.08 30.72
CA THR A 171 -30.51 -64.02 31.49
C THR A 171 -30.03 -64.22 32.92
N THR A 172 -28.92 -63.58 33.33
CA THR A 172 -28.33 -63.70 34.67
C THR A 172 -28.51 -62.43 35.53
N LEU A 173 -29.46 -61.58 35.14
CA LEU A 173 -29.83 -60.36 35.86
C LEU A 173 -31.05 -60.65 36.74
N THR A 174 -30.96 -60.35 38.03
CA THR A 174 -32.01 -60.62 39.02
C THR A 174 -32.45 -59.34 39.73
N ALA A 175 -33.75 -59.11 39.81
CA ALA A 175 -34.35 -58.02 40.58
C ALA A 175 -34.88 -58.55 41.94
N PRO A 176 -35.19 -57.67 42.92
CA PRO A 176 -35.78 -58.07 44.21
C PRO A 176 -37.15 -58.75 44.10
N HIS A 177 -37.79 -58.67 42.95
CA HIS A 177 -39.10 -59.23 42.63
C HIS A 177 -39.08 -60.02 41.32
N GLU A 178 -40.13 -60.79 41.05
CA GLU A 178 -40.24 -61.58 39.82
C GLU A 178 -40.52 -60.68 38.60
N ALA A 179 -39.46 -60.35 37.85
CA ALA A 179 -39.56 -59.60 36.59
C ALA A 179 -39.77 -60.54 35.38
N ALA A 180 -40.58 -60.12 34.40
CA ALA A 180 -40.84 -60.89 33.18
C ALA A 180 -39.65 -60.87 32.20
N GLY A 181 -38.89 -59.77 32.15
CA GLY A 181 -37.64 -59.62 31.44
C GLY A 181 -36.85 -58.41 31.94
N LEU A 182 -35.52 -58.51 31.94
CA LEU A 182 -34.61 -57.44 32.36
C LEU A 182 -33.54 -57.22 31.28
N ALA A 183 -33.17 -55.97 31.06
CA ALA A 183 -32.06 -55.60 30.17
C ALA A 183 -31.04 -54.69 30.87
N LEU A 184 -29.77 -54.91 30.55
CA LEU A 184 -28.65 -54.09 31.00
C LEU A 184 -28.71 -52.73 30.29
N PRO A 185 -28.62 -51.62 31.03
CA PRO A 185 -28.57 -50.30 30.42
C PRO A 185 -27.18 -50.05 29.83
N ILE A 186 -27.12 -49.29 28.73
CA ILE A 186 -25.86 -48.79 28.18
C ILE A 186 -25.73 -47.31 28.57
N THR A 187 -25.01 -47.02 29.66
CA THR A 187 -25.01 -45.69 30.28
C THR A 187 -23.62 -45.06 30.26
N ARG A 188 -23.55 -43.79 29.83
CA ARG A 188 -22.31 -42.99 29.89
C ARG A 188 -21.85 -42.70 31.31
N GLY A 189 -20.54 -42.50 31.52
CA GLY A 189 -19.93 -42.12 32.79
C GLY A 189 -19.72 -43.27 33.77
N THR A 190 -19.86 -44.51 33.28
CA THR A 190 -19.73 -45.73 34.09
C THR A 190 -18.37 -46.44 33.91
N ASP A 191 -17.74 -46.27 32.74
CA ASP A 191 -16.43 -46.83 32.40
C ASP A 191 -15.81 -46.05 31.21
N ASP A 192 -14.52 -45.73 31.28
CA ASP A 192 -13.81 -44.92 30.27
C ASP A 192 -13.77 -45.60 28.89
N THR A 193 -13.71 -46.94 28.85
CA THR A 193 -13.67 -47.72 27.60
C THR A 193 -15.03 -47.70 26.91
N LEU A 194 -16.10 -47.91 27.68
CA LEU A 194 -17.47 -47.79 27.17
C LEU A 194 -17.77 -46.36 26.70
N ASP A 195 -17.34 -45.34 27.47
CA ASP A 195 -17.52 -43.94 27.08
C ASP A 195 -16.76 -43.57 25.81
N ALA A 196 -15.57 -44.14 25.59
CA ALA A 196 -14.84 -43.99 24.34
C ALA A 196 -15.58 -44.63 23.16
N LEU A 197 -16.21 -45.79 23.36
CA LEU A 197 -17.05 -46.42 22.33
C LEU A 197 -18.31 -45.61 22.03
N LEU A 198 -19.02 -45.13 23.05
CA LEU A 198 -20.25 -44.35 22.89
C LEU A 198 -20.01 -43.01 22.19
N ARG A 199 -18.83 -42.40 22.38
CA ARG A 199 -18.40 -41.22 21.61
C ARG A 199 -18.18 -41.55 20.13
N ARG A 200 -17.51 -42.68 19.81
CA ARG A 200 -17.33 -43.14 18.43
C ARG A 200 -18.66 -43.48 17.76
N ASN A 201 -19.50 -44.28 18.43
CA ASN A 201 -20.85 -44.63 17.94
C ASN A 201 -21.67 -43.37 17.61
N ALA A 202 -21.67 -42.38 18.50
CA ALA A 202 -22.39 -41.13 18.29
C ALA A 202 -21.89 -40.31 17.09
N ALA A 203 -20.65 -40.53 16.63
CA ALA A 203 -20.05 -39.85 15.49
C ALA A 203 -20.28 -40.58 14.15
N VAL A 204 -20.63 -41.87 14.15
CA VAL A 204 -20.75 -42.67 12.93
C VAL A 204 -22.10 -43.32 12.68
N ALA A 205 -22.89 -43.60 13.72
CA ALA A 205 -24.21 -44.24 13.60
C ALA A 205 -25.32 -43.21 13.81
N PRO A 206 -25.99 -42.71 12.76
CA PRO A 206 -26.96 -41.63 12.89
C PRO A 206 -28.21 -42.06 13.69
N ALA A 207 -28.57 -41.25 14.67
CA ALA A 207 -29.81 -41.36 15.44
C ALA A 207 -30.61 -40.06 15.34
N TYR A 208 -31.93 -40.15 15.41
CA TYR A 208 -32.86 -39.01 15.29
C TYR A 208 -33.92 -39.05 16.40
N GLY A 209 -34.89 -38.13 16.38
CA GLY A 209 -35.91 -38.09 17.42
C GLY A 209 -35.36 -37.68 18.78
N PRO A 210 -35.89 -38.23 19.87
CA PRO A 210 -35.35 -38.03 21.21
C PRO A 210 -33.88 -38.45 21.34
N HIS A 211 -33.34 -39.25 20.42
CA HIS A 211 -31.97 -39.77 20.47
C HIS A 211 -31.00 -39.08 19.51
N LEU A 212 -31.35 -37.91 18.96
CA LEU A 212 -30.48 -37.15 18.05
C LEU A 212 -29.04 -37.07 18.57
N ASN A 213 -28.10 -37.59 17.77
CA ASN A 213 -26.68 -37.62 18.06
C ASN A 213 -25.86 -36.85 17.00
N LEU A 214 -24.52 -36.82 17.16
CA LEU A 214 -23.64 -36.05 16.29
C LEU A 214 -23.70 -36.53 14.83
N ALA A 215 -23.71 -37.83 14.57
CA ALA A 215 -23.85 -38.41 13.24
C ALA A 215 -25.16 -37.99 12.56
N GLY A 216 -26.28 -38.01 13.29
CA GLY A 216 -27.57 -37.52 12.79
C GLY A 216 -27.53 -36.03 12.46
N ALA A 217 -26.91 -35.22 13.33
CA ALA A 217 -26.71 -33.80 13.09
C ALA A 217 -25.80 -33.51 11.87
N LEU A 218 -24.72 -34.28 11.70
CA LEU A 218 -23.83 -34.19 10.54
C LEU A 218 -24.57 -34.51 9.24
N GLN A 219 -25.40 -35.56 9.22
CA GLN A 219 -26.17 -35.91 8.02
C GLN A 219 -27.23 -34.87 7.66
N LEU A 220 -27.94 -34.34 8.67
CA LEU A 220 -28.92 -33.25 8.46
C LEU A 220 -28.25 -31.98 7.92
N THR A 221 -27.12 -31.58 8.50
CA THR A 221 -26.39 -30.38 8.08
C THR A 221 -25.72 -30.58 6.71
N ALA A 222 -25.14 -31.74 6.42
CA ALA A 222 -24.58 -32.08 5.11
C ALA A 222 -25.63 -32.03 3.98
N THR A 223 -26.88 -32.40 4.27
CA THR A 223 -27.99 -32.31 3.31
C THR A 223 -28.27 -30.86 2.90
N SER A 224 -28.13 -29.91 3.83
CA SER A 224 -28.26 -28.47 3.51
C SER A 224 -27.16 -27.99 2.56
N VAL A 225 -25.92 -28.45 2.78
CA VAL A 225 -24.76 -28.11 1.94
C VAL A 225 -24.92 -28.69 0.54
N ALA A 226 -25.29 -29.98 0.43
CA ALA A 226 -25.52 -30.64 -0.85
C ALA A 226 -26.66 -30.00 -1.66
N SER A 227 -27.68 -29.47 -0.99
CA SER A 227 -28.78 -28.76 -1.63
C SER A 227 -28.37 -27.36 -2.13
N ALA A 228 -27.33 -26.77 -1.55
CA ALA A 228 -26.83 -25.43 -1.90
C ALA A 228 -25.71 -25.46 -2.97
N ASP A 229 -24.88 -26.51 -3.00
CA ASP A 229 -23.66 -26.61 -3.83
C ASP A 229 -23.94 -26.81 -5.34
N GLY A 230 -25.20 -26.96 -5.75
CA GLY A 230 -25.57 -27.16 -7.15
C GLY A 230 -24.86 -28.37 -7.81
N PRO A 231 -24.81 -28.44 -9.15
CA PRO A 231 -23.99 -29.46 -9.82
C PRO A 231 -22.50 -29.18 -9.57
N LYS A 232 -21.78 -30.19 -9.04
CA LYS A 232 -20.32 -30.08 -8.80
C LYS A 232 -19.60 -29.53 -10.02
N ALA A 233 -18.77 -28.51 -9.81
CA ALA A 233 -17.93 -27.94 -10.85
C ALA A 233 -17.05 -29.04 -11.47
N ARG A 234 -16.95 -29.07 -12.81
CA ARG A 234 -16.13 -30.05 -13.53
C ARG A 234 -14.63 -29.93 -13.24
N THR A 235 -14.20 -28.74 -12.85
CA THR A 235 -12.81 -28.42 -12.49
C THR A 235 -12.79 -27.92 -11.06
N ALA A 236 -11.87 -28.45 -10.24
CA ALA A 236 -11.69 -27.98 -8.88
C ALA A 236 -11.21 -26.52 -8.87
N PRO A 237 -11.77 -25.66 -8.00
CA PRO A 237 -11.30 -24.28 -7.84
C PRO A 237 -9.83 -24.24 -7.37
N VAL A 238 -9.11 -23.20 -7.78
CA VAL A 238 -7.75 -22.94 -7.27
C VAL A 238 -7.81 -22.56 -5.80
N GLU A 239 -6.96 -23.19 -5.01
CA GLU A 239 -6.85 -22.93 -3.58
C GLU A 239 -6.22 -21.55 -3.29
N ARG A 240 -6.82 -20.82 -2.34
CA ARG A 240 -6.32 -19.54 -1.85
C ARG A 240 -5.80 -19.70 -0.42
N ALA A 241 -4.50 -20.00 -0.29
CA ALA A 241 -3.87 -20.32 0.99
C ALA A 241 -4.14 -19.27 2.10
N ASP A 242 -4.02 -17.97 1.79
CA ASP A 242 -4.29 -16.89 2.75
C ASP A 242 -5.75 -16.90 3.25
N VAL A 243 -6.70 -17.16 2.35
CA VAL A 243 -8.13 -17.23 2.70
C VAL A 243 -8.41 -18.48 3.52
N HIS A 244 -7.81 -19.60 3.13
CA HIS A 244 -7.93 -20.87 3.86
C HIS A 244 -7.41 -20.74 5.30
N ALA A 245 -6.22 -20.16 5.47
CA ALA A 245 -5.62 -19.94 6.78
C ALA A 245 -6.51 -19.09 7.68
N GLU A 246 -7.13 -18.03 7.14
CA GLU A 246 -8.03 -17.17 7.92
C GLU A 246 -9.36 -17.83 8.27
N LEU A 247 -9.95 -18.59 7.36
CA LEU A 247 -11.16 -19.36 7.67
C LEU A 247 -10.91 -20.42 8.76
N ALA A 248 -9.72 -21.04 8.76
CA ALA A 248 -9.28 -21.94 9.83
C ALA A 248 -9.06 -21.19 11.15
N ALA A 249 -8.41 -20.02 11.13
CA ALA A 249 -8.21 -19.18 12.30
C ALA A 249 -9.54 -18.71 12.90
N PHE A 250 -10.53 -18.37 12.06
CA PHE A 250 -11.89 -18.06 12.51
C PHE A 250 -12.57 -19.25 13.17
N ALA A 251 -12.51 -20.44 12.57
CA ALA A 251 -13.13 -21.65 13.12
C ALA A 251 -12.57 -22.04 14.50
N ALA A 252 -11.28 -21.74 14.76
CA ALA A 252 -10.60 -22.00 16.02
C ALA A 252 -10.63 -20.81 17.02
N GLY A 253 -10.88 -19.58 16.56
CA GLY A 253 -10.77 -18.35 17.36
C GLY A 253 -11.97 -18.06 18.28
N THR A 254 -12.07 -16.84 18.82
CA THR A 254 -13.19 -16.44 19.70
C THR A 254 -14.28 -15.61 19.01
N GLY A 255 -14.00 -15.09 17.81
CA GLY A 255 -14.98 -14.33 17.03
C GLY A 255 -16.19 -15.20 16.63
N LEU A 256 -17.39 -14.63 16.74
CA LEU A 256 -18.63 -15.32 16.43
C LEU A 256 -19.05 -15.13 14.97
N VAL A 257 -18.70 -13.98 14.39
CA VAL A 257 -19.12 -13.60 13.03
C VAL A 257 -17.92 -13.24 12.18
N LEU A 258 -17.86 -13.78 10.97
CA LEU A 258 -16.89 -13.41 9.94
C LEU A 258 -17.62 -12.92 8.69
N GLY A 259 -17.34 -11.69 8.26
CA GLY A 259 -17.71 -11.22 6.93
C GLY A 259 -16.72 -11.72 5.88
N LEU A 260 -17.20 -12.50 4.89
CA LEU A 260 -16.46 -12.89 3.69
C LEU A 260 -16.93 -12.02 2.52
N VAL A 261 -16.18 -10.94 2.26
CA VAL A 261 -16.67 -9.83 1.43
C VAL A 261 -15.91 -9.76 0.11
N GLY A 262 -16.62 -9.78 -1.01
CA GLY A 262 -15.99 -9.71 -2.33
C GLY A 262 -16.96 -9.18 -3.38
N ALA A 263 -16.42 -8.59 -4.45
CA ALA A 263 -17.22 -8.19 -5.59
C ALA A 263 -17.89 -9.43 -6.23
N PRO A 264 -19.00 -9.26 -6.97
CA PRO A 264 -19.60 -10.34 -7.75
C PRO A 264 -18.54 -11.05 -8.61
N GLY A 265 -18.64 -12.38 -8.73
CA GLY A 265 -17.71 -13.19 -9.53
C GLY A 265 -16.34 -13.48 -8.89
N THR A 266 -16.02 -12.91 -7.73
CA THR A 266 -14.74 -13.15 -7.03
C THR A 266 -14.61 -14.51 -6.35
N GLY A 267 -15.69 -15.31 -6.26
CA GLY A 267 -15.65 -16.68 -5.75
C GLY A 267 -16.08 -16.88 -4.28
N ARG A 268 -16.88 -15.98 -3.71
CA ARG A 268 -17.40 -16.11 -2.32
C ARG A 268 -18.05 -17.48 -2.04
N THR A 269 -19.08 -17.84 -2.81
CA THR A 269 -19.76 -19.14 -2.70
C THR A 269 -18.80 -20.32 -2.90
N THR A 270 -17.79 -20.17 -3.75
CA THR A 270 -16.76 -21.19 -3.97
C THR A 270 -15.89 -21.42 -2.73
N GLU A 271 -15.48 -20.35 -2.05
CA GLU A 271 -14.71 -20.45 -0.80
C GLU A 271 -15.56 -21.03 0.35
N LEU A 272 -16.85 -20.71 0.39
CA LEU A 272 -17.80 -21.31 1.34
C LEU A 272 -17.98 -22.81 1.10
N ALA A 273 -18.12 -23.24 -0.16
CA ALA A 273 -18.20 -24.65 -0.52
C ALA A 273 -16.92 -25.40 -0.14
N ALA A 274 -15.76 -24.80 -0.40
CA ALA A 274 -14.47 -25.36 0.02
C ALA A 274 -14.34 -25.44 1.56
N LEU A 275 -14.86 -24.46 2.30
CA LEU A 275 -14.91 -24.50 3.76
C LEU A 275 -15.81 -25.64 4.27
N ALA A 276 -16.99 -25.80 3.69
CA ALA A 276 -17.92 -26.87 4.06
C ALA A 276 -17.34 -28.26 3.75
N ALA A 277 -16.71 -28.43 2.59
CA ALA A 277 -16.04 -29.69 2.22
C ALA A 277 -14.92 -30.05 3.21
N ARG A 278 -14.03 -29.10 3.53
CA ARG A 278 -12.95 -29.33 4.51
C ARG A 278 -13.43 -29.65 5.91
N ARG A 279 -14.59 -29.11 6.30
CA ARG A 279 -15.23 -29.43 7.60
C ARG A 279 -15.95 -30.77 7.60
N ALA A 280 -16.26 -31.33 6.43
CA ALA A 280 -16.78 -32.69 6.29
C ALA A 280 -15.65 -33.74 6.29
N ASP A 281 -14.44 -33.35 5.89
CA ASP A 281 -13.26 -34.22 5.88
C ASP A 281 -12.57 -34.31 7.26
N GLY A 282 -11.95 -35.45 7.56
CA GLY A 282 -11.19 -35.65 8.80
C GLY A 282 -12.07 -35.87 10.03
N ALA A 283 -12.12 -34.88 10.94
CA ALA A 283 -13.02 -34.86 12.09
C ALA A 283 -14.27 -34.05 11.73
N PRO A 284 -15.34 -34.68 11.23
CA PRO A 284 -16.45 -33.98 10.61
C PRO A 284 -17.18 -33.09 11.62
N ALA A 285 -17.46 -31.85 11.22
CA ALA A 285 -18.10 -30.85 12.07
C ALA A 285 -19.38 -30.30 11.40
N PRO A 286 -20.51 -30.18 12.15
CA PRO A 286 -21.77 -29.69 11.59
C PRO A 286 -21.63 -28.31 10.94
N THR A 287 -22.13 -28.20 9.71
CA THR A 287 -22.11 -26.96 8.91
C THR A 287 -23.44 -26.78 8.21
N LEU A 288 -24.20 -25.74 8.58
CA LEU A 288 -25.51 -25.44 8.03
C LEU A 288 -25.40 -24.34 6.97
N TRP A 289 -25.85 -24.61 5.75
CA TRP A 289 -25.85 -23.64 4.66
C TRP A 289 -27.21 -22.96 4.51
N LEU A 290 -27.22 -21.64 4.62
CA LEU A 290 -28.38 -20.78 4.42
C LEU A 290 -28.11 -19.81 3.26
N ARG A 291 -29.15 -19.50 2.49
CA ARG A 291 -29.10 -18.47 1.44
C ARG A 291 -29.95 -17.29 1.86
N GLY A 292 -29.50 -16.06 1.58
CA GLY A 292 -30.28 -14.86 1.88
C GLY A 292 -31.67 -14.89 1.25
N ALA A 293 -31.78 -15.44 0.03
CA ALA A 293 -33.05 -15.60 -0.66
C ALA A 293 -34.04 -16.56 0.02
N ASP A 294 -33.57 -17.46 0.90
CA ASP A 294 -34.44 -18.39 1.66
C ASP A 294 -34.93 -17.78 3.00
N LEU A 295 -34.52 -16.53 3.32
CA LEU A 295 -35.01 -15.78 4.48
C LEU A 295 -36.44 -15.26 4.26
N LEU A 296 -37.19 -15.11 5.35
CA LEU A 296 -38.58 -14.62 5.32
C LEU A 296 -38.71 -13.26 5.99
N ALA A 297 -39.74 -12.50 5.61
CA ALA A 297 -39.96 -11.15 6.11
C ALA A 297 -40.19 -11.10 7.63
N GLU A 298 -40.79 -12.15 8.17
CA GLU A 298 -41.15 -12.35 9.57
C GLU A 298 -40.03 -12.88 10.45
N ASP A 299 -38.89 -13.30 9.86
CA ASP A 299 -37.77 -13.86 10.62
C ASP A 299 -37.30 -12.90 11.71
N VAL A 300 -37.21 -13.39 12.94
CA VAL A 300 -36.73 -12.64 14.11
C VAL A 300 -35.22 -12.77 14.24
N SER A 301 -34.66 -13.93 13.86
CA SER A 301 -33.21 -14.18 13.84
C SER A 301 -32.83 -15.21 12.78
N ILE A 302 -31.53 -15.47 12.62
CA ILE A 302 -31.05 -16.56 11.76
C ILE A 302 -31.53 -17.96 12.19
N ALA A 303 -31.92 -18.12 13.46
CA ALA A 303 -32.39 -19.40 14.00
C ALA A 303 -33.68 -19.88 13.31
N ASP A 304 -34.55 -18.95 12.91
CA ASP A 304 -35.80 -19.27 12.20
C ASP A 304 -35.51 -19.92 10.84
N ALA A 305 -34.56 -19.34 10.10
CA ALA A 305 -34.08 -19.88 8.83
C ALA A 305 -33.33 -21.21 9.02
N ALA A 306 -32.54 -21.34 10.09
CA ALA A 306 -31.86 -22.58 10.44
C ALA A 306 -32.85 -23.71 10.74
N SER A 307 -33.90 -23.43 11.52
CA SER A 307 -34.95 -24.39 11.87
C SER A 307 -35.71 -24.89 10.64
N ARG A 308 -36.09 -23.97 9.73
CA ARG A 308 -36.72 -24.36 8.44
C ARG A 308 -35.79 -25.19 7.56
N THR A 309 -34.49 -24.88 7.54
CA THR A 309 -33.51 -25.61 6.73
C THR A 309 -33.25 -27.01 7.27
N LEU A 310 -33.20 -27.18 8.59
CA LEU A 310 -33.14 -28.50 9.24
C LEU A 310 -34.42 -29.29 8.99
N THR A 311 -35.59 -28.66 9.05
CA THR A 311 -36.88 -29.30 8.72
C THR A 311 -36.91 -29.80 7.26
N ARG A 312 -36.36 -29.02 6.32
CA ARG A 312 -36.23 -29.43 4.90
C ARG A 312 -35.26 -30.60 4.75
N SER A 313 -34.10 -30.53 5.41
CA SER A 313 -33.08 -31.58 5.40
C SER A 313 -33.60 -32.88 6.00
N ALA A 314 -34.35 -32.79 7.09
CA ALA A 314 -35.06 -33.89 7.72
C ALA A 314 -36.01 -34.60 6.76
N ARG A 315 -36.82 -33.86 5.97
CA ARG A 315 -37.70 -34.47 4.96
C ARG A 315 -36.94 -35.29 3.93
N ILE A 316 -35.77 -34.82 3.50
CA ILE A 316 -34.91 -35.54 2.54
C ILE A 316 -34.34 -36.81 3.17
N VAL A 317 -33.84 -36.72 4.41
CA VAL A 317 -33.27 -37.85 5.15
C VAL A 317 -34.33 -38.91 5.50
N THR A 318 -35.55 -38.49 5.88
CA THR A 318 -36.69 -39.39 6.08
C THR A 318 -37.09 -40.07 4.76
N ALA A 319 -37.12 -39.35 3.63
CA ALA A 319 -37.40 -39.94 2.33
C ALA A 319 -36.33 -40.96 1.90
N ALA A 320 -35.09 -40.83 2.40
CA ALA A 320 -34.00 -41.78 2.22
C ALA A 320 -34.06 -42.99 3.20
N GLY A 321 -35.09 -43.09 4.06
CA GLY A 321 -35.34 -44.24 4.93
C GLY A 321 -34.96 -44.06 6.39
N ALA A 322 -34.58 -42.87 6.85
CA ALA A 322 -34.28 -42.60 8.25
C ALA A 322 -35.52 -42.65 9.15
N HIS A 323 -35.36 -43.15 10.38
CA HIS A 323 -36.42 -43.31 11.38
C HIS A 323 -36.28 -42.35 12.56
N GLY A 324 -37.40 -41.80 13.03
CA GLY A 324 -37.48 -40.92 14.21
C GLY A 324 -38.25 -39.62 13.95
N ASP A 325 -38.76 -39.00 15.01
CA ASP A 325 -39.40 -37.69 14.93
C ASP A 325 -38.37 -36.58 14.66
N MET A 326 -38.40 -36.02 13.46
CA MET A 326 -37.43 -35.01 13.06
C MET A 326 -37.70 -33.62 13.67
N SER A 327 -38.85 -33.41 14.32
CA SER A 327 -39.19 -32.14 14.98
C SER A 327 -38.22 -31.80 16.13
N THR A 328 -37.55 -32.80 16.69
CA THR A 328 -36.57 -32.66 17.78
C THR A 328 -35.21 -32.13 17.31
N ALA A 329 -34.95 -32.09 16.00
CA ALA A 329 -33.71 -31.62 15.41
C ALA A 329 -33.68 -30.09 15.30
N THR A 330 -33.82 -29.42 16.44
CA THR A 330 -33.76 -27.95 16.49
C THR A 330 -32.32 -27.45 16.32
N PRO A 331 -32.12 -26.21 15.83
CA PRO A 331 -30.79 -25.60 15.69
C PRO A 331 -29.98 -25.61 17.00
N GLU A 332 -30.63 -25.38 18.15
CA GLU A 332 -30.01 -25.34 19.48
C GLU A 332 -29.49 -26.73 19.87
N ARG A 333 -30.26 -27.78 19.58
CA ARG A 333 -29.87 -29.15 19.88
C ARG A 333 -28.69 -29.59 19.01
N VAL A 334 -28.70 -29.23 17.73
CA VAL A 334 -27.57 -29.46 16.81
C VAL A 334 -26.33 -28.69 17.27
N ALA A 335 -26.48 -27.43 17.67
CA ALA A 335 -25.39 -26.60 18.18
C ALA A 335 -24.76 -27.19 19.45
N LYS A 336 -25.58 -27.67 20.39
CA LYS A 336 -25.12 -28.34 21.61
C LYS A 336 -24.33 -29.61 21.29
N LEU A 337 -24.81 -30.46 20.37
CA LEU A 337 -24.10 -31.68 19.96
C LEU A 337 -22.75 -31.36 19.31
N ALA A 338 -22.68 -30.28 18.52
CA ALA A 338 -21.45 -29.82 17.90
C ALA A 338 -20.46 -29.31 18.96
N ALA A 339 -20.92 -28.49 19.91
CA ALA A 339 -20.13 -27.97 21.01
C ALA A 339 -19.58 -29.08 21.93
N ASP A 340 -20.41 -30.07 22.29
CA ASP A 340 -20.01 -31.25 23.07
C ASP A 340 -18.94 -32.10 22.35
N ALA A 341 -18.91 -32.05 21.01
CA ALA A 341 -17.90 -32.70 20.18
C ALA A 341 -16.61 -31.87 20.01
N GLY A 342 -16.53 -30.68 20.61
CA GLY A 342 -15.37 -29.78 20.53
C GLY A 342 -15.33 -28.90 19.27
N HIS A 343 -16.37 -28.92 18.44
CA HIS A 343 -16.43 -28.16 17.20
C HIS A 343 -17.75 -27.40 17.10
N PRO A 344 -17.78 -26.06 17.30
CA PRO A 344 -19.02 -25.31 17.26
C PRO A 344 -19.73 -25.45 15.90
N LEU A 345 -21.06 -25.43 15.91
CA LEU A 345 -21.87 -25.39 14.70
C LEU A 345 -21.47 -24.15 13.89
N LEU A 346 -21.19 -24.36 12.61
CA LEU A 346 -20.95 -23.29 11.67
C LEU A 346 -22.21 -23.07 10.83
N VAL A 347 -22.74 -21.85 10.85
CA VAL A 347 -23.78 -21.40 9.94
C VAL A 347 -23.13 -20.54 8.86
N VAL A 348 -23.43 -20.83 7.60
CA VAL A 348 -23.02 -20.03 6.45
C VAL A 348 -24.26 -19.32 5.93
N LEU A 349 -24.19 -18.00 5.77
CA LEU A 349 -25.21 -17.19 5.12
C LEU A 349 -24.64 -16.62 3.82
N ASP A 350 -25.03 -17.23 2.70
CA ASP A 350 -24.60 -16.84 1.35
C ASP A 350 -25.60 -15.87 0.71
N GLY A 351 -25.13 -14.70 0.29
CA GLY A 351 -25.92 -13.67 -0.38
C GLY A 351 -27.09 -13.10 0.47
N PRO A 352 -26.87 -12.65 1.72
CA PRO A 352 -27.91 -12.01 2.55
C PRO A 352 -28.58 -10.81 1.86
N GLU A 353 -27.91 -10.16 0.92
CA GLU A 353 -28.48 -9.08 0.12
C GLU A 353 -29.74 -9.47 -0.67
N GLU A 354 -29.96 -10.77 -0.93
CA GLU A 354 -31.16 -11.31 -1.58
C GLU A 354 -32.35 -11.46 -0.60
N MET A 355 -32.23 -11.00 0.66
CA MET A 355 -33.31 -11.10 1.64
C MET A 355 -34.53 -10.23 1.29
N PRO A 356 -35.74 -10.58 1.78
CA PRO A 356 -36.93 -9.78 1.55
C PRO A 356 -36.78 -8.33 2.05
N PRO A 357 -37.29 -7.32 1.31
CA PRO A 357 -37.13 -5.91 1.69
C PRO A 357 -37.68 -5.56 3.08
N LEU A 358 -38.75 -6.23 3.51
CA LEU A 358 -39.33 -6.03 4.85
C LEU A 358 -38.39 -6.48 5.97
N LEU A 359 -37.58 -7.52 5.74
CA LEU A 359 -36.55 -7.96 6.68
C LEU A 359 -35.37 -6.98 6.68
N ALA A 360 -34.94 -6.53 5.50
CA ALA A 360 -33.88 -5.53 5.37
C ALA A 360 -34.19 -4.22 6.14
N HIS A 361 -35.45 -3.81 6.19
CA HIS A 361 -35.88 -2.66 7.00
C HIS A 361 -35.75 -2.85 8.53
N ARG A 362 -35.75 -4.09 9.02
CA ARG A 362 -35.60 -4.45 10.44
C ARG A 362 -34.23 -5.10 10.73
N LEU A 363 -33.24 -4.89 9.85
CA LEU A 363 -31.95 -5.58 9.90
C LEU A 363 -31.21 -5.38 11.24
N ALA A 364 -31.32 -4.20 11.86
CA ALA A 364 -30.71 -3.94 13.16
C ALA A 364 -31.27 -4.84 14.27
N ASP A 365 -32.60 -5.04 14.30
CA ASP A 365 -33.24 -5.91 15.29
C ASP A 365 -32.96 -7.38 15.01
N TRP A 366 -33.02 -7.78 13.74
CA TRP A 366 -32.68 -9.13 13.32
C TRP A 366 -31.22 -9.50 13.64
N THR A 367 -30.28 -8.56 13.43
CA THR A 367 -28.85 -8.74 13.75
C THR A 367 -28.62 -8.91 15.25
N ARG A 368 -29.30 -8.10 16.07
CA ARG A 368 -29.21 -8.19 17.54
C ARG A 368 -29.73 -9.52 18.07
N SER A 369 -30.89 -9.96 17.61
CA SER A 369 -31.48 -11.25 17.98
C SER A 369 -30.60 -12.42 17.51
N THR A 370 -30.04 -12.32 16.31
CA THR A 370 -29.08 -13.30 15.79
C THR A 370 -27.83 -13.38 16.67
N LEU A 371 -27.26 -12.25 17.07
CA LEU A 371 -26.10 -12.24 17.99
C LEU A 371 -26.41 -12.91 19.33
N GLY A 372 -27.59 -12.65 19.90
CA GLY A 372 -28.04 -13.30 21.14
C GLY A 372 -28.04 -14.81 21.01
N TRP A 373 -28.68 -15.32 19.96
CA TRP A 373 -28.75 -16.76 19.68
C TRP A 373 -27.37 -17.39 19.43
N LEU A 374 -26.48 -16.72 18.68
CA LEU A 374 -25.11 -17.20 18.44
C LEU A 374 -24.31 -17.33 19.75
N ARG A 375 -24.42 -16.36 20.66
CA ARG A 375 -23.74 -16.35 21.97
C ARG A 375 -24.25 -17.46 22.88
N GLU A 376 -25.57 -17.60 23.00
CA GLU A 376 -26.22 -18.58 23.87
C GLU A 376 -25.91 -20.03 23.47
N ASN A 377 -25.78 -20.29 22.17
CA ASN A 377 -25.62 -21.65 21.63
C ASN A 377 -24.20 -21.97 21.12
N THR A 378 -23.23 -21.08 21.33
CA THR A 378 -21.84 -21.23 20.83
C THR A 378 -21.75 -21.50 19.33
N VAL A 379 -22.55 -20.78 18.54
CA VAL A 379 -22.61 -20.93 17.08
C VAL A 379 -21.73 -19.89 16.40
N ARG A 380 -21.04 -20.28 15.32
CA ARG A 380 -20.30 -19.37 14.46
C ARG A 380 -21.06 -19.07 13.19
N LEU A 381 -20.95 -17.85 12.70
CA LEU A 381 -21.60 -17.38 11.48
C LEU A 381 -20.57 -16.84 10.49
N VAL A 382 -20.57 -17.35 9.26
CA VAL A 382 -19.89 -16.70 8.12
C VAL A 382 -20.94 -16.06 7.24
N VAL A 383 -20.81 -14.76 7.00
CA VAL A 383 -21.68 -13.99 6.11
C VAL A 383 -20.92 -13.68 4.84
N ALA A 384 -21.31 -14.30 3.73
CA ALA A 384 -20.70 -14.04 2.42
C ALA A 384 -21.58 -13.09 1.61
N CYS A 385 -21.09 -11.87 1.38
CA CYS A 385 -21.91 -10.81 0.78
C CYS A 385 -21.10 -9.79 -0.01
N ARG A 386 -21.82 -8.89 -0.67
CA ARG A 386 -21.26 -7.74 -1.40
C ARG A 386 -20.64 -6.72 -0.43
N PRO A 387 -19.57 -6.00 -0.83
CA PRO A 387 -18.99 -4.91 -0.03
C PRO A 387 -20.04 -3.89 0.42
N GLU A 388 -20.93 -3.52 -0.49
CA GLU A 388 -21.97 -2.52 -0.26
C GLU A 388 -23.01 -2.98 0.78
N HIS A 389 -23.28 -4.29 0.86
CA HIS A 389 -24.15 -4.84 1.90
C HIS A 389 -23.43 -4.90 3.25
N TRP A 390 -22.17 -5.35 3.25
CA TRP A 390 -21.38 -5.47 4.48
C TRP A 390 -21.04 -4.13 5.12
N GLU A 391 -20.89 -3.06 4.34
CA GLU A 391 -20.68 -1.71 4.86
C GLU A 391 -21.78 -1.31 5.86
N THR A 392 -23.04 -1.62 5.54
CA THR A 392 -24.19 -1.37 6.42
C THR A 392 -24.39 -2.50 7.44
N ALA A 393 -24.45 -3.75 7.00
CA ALA A 393 -24.77 -4.89 7.86
C ALA A 393 -23.65 -5.19 8.88
N GLY A 394 -22.39 -5.06 8.45
CA GLY A 394 -21.21 -5.25 9.29
C GLY A 394 -21.13 -4.25 10.45
N ALA A 395 -21.60 -3.01 10.24
CA ALA A 395 -21.57 -1.95 11.24
C ALA A 395 -22.59 -2.15 12.37
N LEU A 396 -23.59 -3.00 12.16
CA LEU A 396 -24.59 -3.38 13.16
C LEU A 396 -24.03 -4.40 14.17
N TRP A 397 -22.93 -5.07 13.86
CA TRP A 397 -22.28 -6.01 14.76
C TRP A 397 -21.35 -5.29 15.75
N PRO A 398 -21.41 -5.61 17.05
CA PRO A 398 -20.43 -5.16 18.03
C PRO A 398 -18.98 -5.58 17.64
N PRO A 399 -17.96 -4.73 17.85
CA PRO A 399 -16.58 -5.03 17.45
C PRO A 399 -15.95 -6.27 18.11
N ASP A 400 -16.47 -6.71 19.26
CA ASP A 400 -16.05 -7.93 19.98
C ASP A 400 -16.66 -9.21 19.40
N ALA A 401 -17.79 -9.11 18.69
CA ALA A 401 -18.43 -10.24 18.03
C ALA A 401 -17.77 -10.58 16.67
N LEU A 402 -17.20 -9.58 16.00
CA LEU A 402 -16.55 -9.73 14.70
C LEU A 402 -15.17 -10.35 14.84
N HIS A 403 -14.90 -11.36 14.02
CA HIS A 403 -13.55 -11.81 13.77
C HIS A 403 -12.77 -10.72 13.04
N ARG A 404 -11.55 -10.43 13.51
CA ARG A 404 -10.62 -9.50 12.85
C ARG A 404 -9.58 -10.30 12.08
N PRO A 405 -9.66 -10.37 10.74
CA PRO A 405 -8.62 -10.99 9.94
C PRO A 405 -7.30 -10.25 10.10
N HIS A 406 -6.19 -10.93 9.82
CA HIS A 406 -4.85 -10.36 9.76
C HIS A 406 -4.75 -9.19 8.77
N ARG A 407 -5.50 -9.26 7.66
CA ARG A 407 -5.62 -8.19 6.67
C ARG A 407 -7.10 -7.82 6.49
N PRO A 408 -7.67 -6.97 7.36
CA PRO A 408 -9.07 -6.60 7.27
C PRO A 408 -9.35 -5.79 5.99
N ALA A 409 -10.56 -5.92 5.46
CA ALA A 409 -11.05 -5.10 4.37
C ALA A 409 -10.99 -3.60 4.76
N ARG A 410 -10.27 -2.79 3.97
CA ARG A 410 -10.22 -1.34 4.16
C ARG A 410 -11.62 -0.73 4.03
N ARG A 411 -11.94 0.27 4.87
CA ARG A 411 -13.21 1.04 4.89
C ARG A 411 -14.47 0.25 5.20
N LEU A 412 -14.32 -1.01 5.55
CA LEU A 412 -15.43 -1.84 5.96
C LEU A 412 -15.26 -2.23 7.42
N PRO A 413 -16.36 -2.53 8.13
CA PRO A 413 -16.29 -3.28 9.37
C PRO A 413 -15.42 -4.54 9.17
N PRO A 414 -14.65 -4.99 10.19
CA PRO A 414 -13.70 -6.09 10.06
C PRO A 414 -14.25 -7.28 9.26
N ALA A 415 -13.63 -7.57 8.12
CA ALA A 415 -14.03 -8.62 7.18
C ALA A 415 -12.85 -9.11 6.34
N LEU A 416 -12.92 -10.37 5.92
CA LEU A 416 -11.99 -11.00 5.01
C LEU A 416 -12.36 -10.62 3.56
N ARG A 417 -11.50 -9.85 2.89
CA ARG A 417 -11.75 -9.38 1.53
C ARG A 417 -11.31 -10.41 0.48
N LEU A 418 -12.25 -10.86 -0.34
CA LEU A 418 -11.98 -11.60 -1.58
C LEU A 418 -11.81 -10.63 -2.76
N ALA A 419 -10.66 -10.73 -3.41
CA ALA A 419 -10.33 -10.02 -4.62
C ALA A 419 -10.17 -11.00 -5.81
N ASP A 420 -9.84 -10.45 -6.98
CA ASP A 420 -9.34 -11.23 -8.11
C ASP A 420 -8.11 -12.04 -7.71
N LEU A 421 -7.86 -13.14 -8.43
CA LEU A 421 -6.72 -14.01 -8.19
C LEU A 421 -5.40 -13.24 -8.29
N THR A 422 -4.39 -13.66 -7.52
CA THR A 422 -3.01 -13.22 -7.75
C THR A 422 -2.54 -13.68 -9.13
N PRO A 423 -1.48 -13.10 -9.71
CA PRO A 423 -0.94 -13.58 -10.99
C PRO A 423 -0.64 -15.09 -10.97
N GLU A 424 -0.07 -15.61 -9.89
CA GLU A 424 0.28 -17.02 -9.74
C GLU A 424 -0.97 -17.90 -9.67
N GLN A 425 -1.97 -17.49 -8.87
CA GLN A 425 -3.26 -18.19 -8.78
C GLN A 425 -4.03 -18.17 -10.11
N ALA A 426 -3.93 -17.06 -10.86
CA ALA A 426 -4.57 -16.92 -12.16
C ALA A 426 -3.94 -17.85 -13.21
N GLU A 427 -2.61 -17.98 -13.23
CA GLU A 427 -1.94 -18.94 -14.12
C GLU A 427 -2.33 -20.38 -13.77
N SER A 428 -2.31 -20.77 -12.48
CA SER A 428 -2.79 -22.10 -12.05
C SER A 428 -4.25 -22.35 -12.44
N ALA A 429 -5.11 -21.33 -12.37
CA ALA A 429 -6.51 -21.43 -12.79
C ALA A 429 -6.62 -21.63 -14.30
N LYS A 430 -5.86 -20.85 -15.09
CA LYS A 430 -5.82 -20.98 -16.54
C LYS A 430 -5.35 -22.37 -16.97
N GLU A 431 -4.31 -22.91 -16.33
CA GLU A 431 -3.84 -24.27 -16.56
C GLU A 431 -4.92 -25.32 -16.26
N ALA A 432 -5.56 -25.24 -15.09
CA ALA A 432 -6.64 -26.14 -14.70
C ALA A 432 -7.85 -26.10 -15.65
N TYR A 433 -8.15 -24.92 -16.22
CA TYR A 433 -9.22 -24.73 -17.18
C TYR A 433 -8.81 -24.94 -18.65
N GLY A 434 -7.54 -25.20 -18.95
CA GLY A 434 -7.02 -25.31 -20.32
C GLY A 434 -7.08 -24.01 -21.12
N ILE A 435 -6.94 -22.86 -20.46
CA ILE A 435 -6.94 -21.53 -21.06
C ILE A 435 -5.49 -21.11 -21.37
N PRO A 436 -5.16 -20.74 -22.62
CA PRO A 436 -3.82 -20.24 -22.95
C PRO A 436 -3.48 -18.92 -22.21
N PRO A 437 -2.22 -18.66 -21.82
CA PRO A 437 -1.83 -17.50 -21.02
C PRO A 437 -2.26 -16.14 -21.60
N THR A 438 -2.29 -16.02 -22.94
CA THR A 438 -2.64 -14.78 -23.65
C THR A 438 -4.03 -14.80 -24.29
N ALA A 439 -4.94 -15.65 -23.79
CA ALA A 439 -6.29 -15.81 -24.34
C ALA A 439 -7.26 -14.68 -23.99
N LEU A 440 -6.93 -13.82 -23.02
CA LEU A 440 -7.76 -12.69 -22.59
C LEU A 440 -7.04 -11.36 -22.83
N ALA A 441 -7.81 -10.27 -22.93
CA ALA A 441 -7.26 -8.92 -22.93
C ALA A 441 -6.50 -8.63 -21.61
N PRO A 442 -5.41 -7.84 -21.64
CA PRO A 442 -4.66 -7.49 -20.42
C PRO A 442 -5.57 -6.89 -19.33
N GLY A 443 -5.46 -7.41 -18.11
CA GLY A 443 -6.25 -6.94 -16.96
C GLY A 443 -7.61 -7.61 -16.78
N HIS A 444 -7.98 -8.57 -17.63
CA HIS A 444 -9.20 -9.38 -17.52
C HIS A 444 -8.90 -10.86 -17.21
N ASP A 445 -7.62 -11.20 -17.07
CA ASP A 445 -7.10 -12.56 -17.06
C ASP A 445 -6.93 -13.15 -15.66
N ARG A 446 -7.44 -12.48 -14.62
CA ARG A 446 -7.37 -12.91 -13.21
C ARG A 446 -8.72 -13.03 -12.51
N HIS A 447 -9.80 -12.59 -13.17
CA HIS A 447 -11.13 -12.60 -12.56
C HIS A 447 -11.72 -14.01 -12.59
N PRO A 448 -12.03 -14.66 -11.44
CA PRO A 448 -12.41 -16.07 -11.39
C PRO A 448 -13.62 -16.43 -12.25
N LEU A 449 -14.68 -15.62 -12.21
CA LEU A 449 -15.87 -15.87 -13.01
C LEU A 449 -15.56 -15.76 -14.52
N THR A 450 -14.81 -14.75 -14.96
CA THR A 450 -14.42 -14.59 -16.36
C THR A 450 -13.64 -15.82 -16.86
N LEU A 451 -12.68 -16.32 -16.08
CA LEU A 451 -11.91 -17.51 -16.44
C LEU A 451 -12.83 -18.74 -16.58
N ARG A 452 -13.73 -18.97 -15.62
CA ARG A 452 -14.68 -20.08 -15.66
C ARG A 452 -15.61 -20.00 -16.89
N LEU A 453 -16.23 -18.84 -17.13
CA LEU A 453 -17.15 -18.67 -18.25
C LEU A 453 -16.43 -18.79 -19.60
N LEU A 454 -15.20 -18.28 -19.70
CA LEU A 454 -14.37 -18.46 -20.89
C LEU A 454 -14.05 -19.94 -21.14
N ALA A 455 -13.75 -20.71 -20.09
CA ALA A 455 -13.50 -22.15 -20.22
C ALA A 455 -14.72 -22.88 -20.80
N GLU A 456 -15.92 -22.55 -20.32
CA GLU A 456 -17.17 -23.11 -20.82
C GLU A 456 -17.47 -22.73 -22.28
N VAL A 457 -17.21 -21.48 -22.65
CA VAL A 457 -17.32 -20.99 -24.04
C VAL A 457 -16.33 -21.71 -24.95
N ARG A 458 -15.06 -21.81 -24.54
CA ARG A 458 -14.02 -22.49 -25.32
C ARG A 458 -14.29 -23.98 -25.50
N ALA A 459 -14.83 -24.65 -24.47
CA ALA A 459 -15.23 -26.05 -24.57
C ALA A 459 -16.39 -26.28 -25.57
N ALA A 460 -17.19 -25.25 -25.86
CA ALA A 460 -18.27 -25.31 -26.83
C ALA A 460 -17.85 -24.90 -28.26
N LEU A 461 -16.69 -24.27 -28.41
CA LEU A 461 -16.17 -23.79 -29.70
C LEU A 461 -15.12 -24.77 -30.28
N PRO A 462 -14.90 -24.76 -31.61
CA PRO A 462 -13.77 -25.46 -32.21
C PRO A 462 -12.42 -25.01 -31.63
N PRO A 463 -11.40 -25.87 -31.57
CA PRO A 463 -10.07 -25.46 -31.11
C PRO A 463 -9.49 -24.39 -32.04
N GLY A 464 -8.82 -23.39 -31.47
CA GLY A 464 -8.07 -22.38 -32.23
C GLY A 464 -8.87 -21.14 -32.67
N VAL A 465 -10.06 -20.86 -32.12
CA VAL A 465 -10.76 -19.59 -32.37
C VAL A 465 -9.86 -18.40 -31.98
N PRO A 466 -9.55 -17.48 -32.92
CA PRO A 466 -8.69 -16.34 -32.67
C PRO A 466 -9.41 -15.25 -31.85
N GLY A 467 -8.65 -14.50 -31.06
CA GLY A 467 -9.16 -13.35 -30.30
C GLY A 467 -8.56 -13.25 -28.90
N ARG A 468 -8.67 -12.05 -28.31
CA ARG A 468 -8.34 -11.76 -26.91
C ARG A 468 -9.52 -11.01 -26.27
N PRO A 469 -10.64 -11.69 -26.01
CA PRO A 469 -11.84 -11.06 -25.46
C PRO A 469 -11.57 -10.35 -24.13
N ASP A 470 -12.32 -9.28 -23.86
CA ASP A 470 -12.46 -8.73 -22.51
C ASP A 470 -13.55 -9.48 -21.70
N THR A 471 -13.79 -9.08 -20.46
CA THR A 471 -14.82 -9.70 -19.61
C THR A 471 -16.23 -9.59 -20.19
N GLU A 472 -16.58 -8.48 -20.84
CA GLU A 472 -17.90 -8.27 -21.41
C GLU A 472 -18.11 -9.13 -22.68
N ASP A 473 -17.06 -9.27 -23.50
CA ASP A 473 -17.07 -10.19 -24.64
C ASP A 473 -17.31 -11.64 -24.17
N VAL A 474 -16.68 -12.05 -23.06
CA VAL A 474 -16.90 -13.37 -22.46
C VAL A 474 -18.34 -13.51 -21.95
N PHE A 475 -18.90 -12.49 -21.31
CA PHE A 475 -20.30 -12.51 -20.85
C PHE A 475 -21.28 -12.62 -22.01
N GLY A 476 -21.08 -11.87 -23.09
CA GLY A 476 -21.89 -11.98 -24.31
C GLY A 476 -21.82 -13.37 -24.93
N ALA A 477 -20.60 -13.89 -25.13
CA ALA A 477 -20.40 -15.21 -25.71
C ALA A 477 -20.98 -16.34 -24.84
N HIS A 478 -20.87 -16.22 -23.51
CA HIS A 478 -21.45 -17.18 -22.59
C HIS A 478 -22.99 -17.12 -22.58
N LEU A 479 -23.58 -15.92 -22.60
CA LEU A 479 -25.02 -15.74 -22.70
C LEU A 479 -25.58 -16.35 -24.00
N ASP A 480 -24.91 -16.10 -25.13
CA ASP A 480 -25.27 -16.69 -26.42
C ASP A 480 -25.19 -18.22 -26.39
N LEU A 481 -24.14 -18.78 -25.77
CA LEU A 481 -24.00 -20.22 -25.57
C LEU A 481 -25.17 -20.81 -24.77
N LEU A 482 -25.55 -20.18 -23.65
CA LEU A 482 -26.69 -20.63 -22.84
C LEU A 482 -28.01 -20.53 -23.62
N CYS A 483 -28.22 -19.46 -24.39
CA CYS A 483 -29.40 -19.31 -25.24
C CYS A 483 -29.48 -20.40 -26.32
N VAL A 484 -28.34 -20.77 -26.92
CA VAL A 484 -28.26 -21.88 -27.88
C VAL A 484 -28.56 -23.22 -27.20
N ARG A 485 -27.98 -23.50 -26.03
CA ARG A 485 -28.24 -24.76 -25.31
C ARG A 485 -29.70 -24.87 -24.84
N ALA A 486 -30.28 -23.79 -24.32
CA ALA A 486 -31.69 -23.74 -23.95
C ALA A 486 -32.59 -23.98 -25.19
N ALA A 487 -32.27 -23.35 -26.33
CA ALA A 487 -32.98 -23.60 -27.58
C ALA A 487 -32.89 -25.06 -28.05
N VAL A 488 -31.73 -25.71 -27.90
CA VAL A 488 -31.56 -27.14 -28.21
C VAL A 488 -32.43 -28.01 -27.31
N ARG A 489 -32.54 -27.70 -26.01
CA ARG A 489 -33.42 -28.44 -25.09
C ARG A 489 -34.90 -28.25 -25.40
N ILE A 490 -35.31 -27.01 -25.66
CA ILE A 490 -36.69 -26.70 -26.06
C ILE A 490 -37.03 -27.45 -27.36
N ALA A 491 -36.11 -27.45 -28.34
CA ALA A 491 -36.28 -28.18 -29.58
C ALA A 491 -36.38 -29.70 -29.39
N ALA A 492 -35.62 -30.27 -28.43
CA ALA A 492 -35.66 -31.69 -28.12
C ALA A 492 -36.97 -32.13 -27.42
N ALA A 493 -37.62 -31.22 -26.70
CA ALA A 493 -38.89 -31.45 -26.01
C ALA A 493 -40.13 -31.14 -26.87
N ALA A 494 -39.95 -30.61 -28.08
CA ALA A 494 -41.04 -30.28 -29.01
C ALA A 494 -41.47 -31.51 -29.84
N ASP A 495 -42.76 -31.59 -30.17
CA ASP A 495 -43.34 -32.68 -30.97
C ASP A 495 -42.72 -32.78 -32.38
N GLU A 496 -42.44 -31.63 -33.02
CA GLU A 496 -41.65 -31.54 -34.23
C GLU A 496 -40.27 -30.97 -33.91
N GLN A 497 -39.20 -31.75 -34.14
CA GLN A 497 -37.83 -31.37 -33.80
C GLN A 497 -37.23 -30.39 -34.83
N PRO A 498 -37.14 -29.08 -34.56
CA PRO A 498 -36.54 -28.13 -35.50
C PRO A 498 -35.05 -28.40 -35.66
N ARG A 499 -34.53 -28.34 -36.90
CA ARG A 499 -33.09 -28.56 -37.20
C ARG A 499 -32.42 -27.32 -37.78
N GLY A 500 -31.11 -27.21 -37.52
CA GLY A 500 -30.23 -26.20 -38.14
C GLY A 500 -30.69 -24.75 -37.92
N ALA A 501 -31.08 -24.06 -38.99
CA ALA A 501 -31.46 -22.65 -38.95
C ALA A 501 -32.67 -22.36 -38.06
N ALA A 502 -33.57 -23.32 -37.86
CA ALA A 502 -34.73 -23.16 -36.98
C ALA A 502 -34.31 -23.10 -35.50
N VAL A 503 -33.30 -23.86 -35.08
CA VAL A 503 -32.72 -23.80 -33.73
C VAL A 503 -32.01 -22.47 -33.50
N ARG A 504 -31.31 -21.94 -34.51
CA ARG A 504 -30.70 -20.59 -34.44
C ARG A 504 -31.73 -19.49 -34.25
N ARG A 505 -32.86 -19.54 -34.98
CA ARG A 505 -33.98 -18.61 -34.77
C ARG A 505 -34.61 -18.76 -33.38
N LEU A 506 -34.71 -19.99 -32.86
CA LEU A 506 -35.17 -20.23 -31.50
C LEU A 506 -34.19 -19.65 -30.47
N ALA A 507 -32.88 -19.82 -30.64
CA ALA A 507 -31.87 -19.22 -29.77
C ALA A 507 -31.97 -17.69 -29.75
N ALA A 508 -32.17 -17.05 -30.91
CA ALA A 508 -32.42 -15.61 -30.98
C ALA A 508 -33.70 -15.18 -30.24
N ARG A 509 -34.76 -15.99 -30.28
CA ARG A 509 -35.98 -15.75 -29.48
C ARG A 509 -35.72 -15.92 -27.98
N VAL A 510 -34.99 -16.95 -27.58
CA VAL A 510 -34.58 -17.15 -26.18
C VAL A 510 -33.77 -15.95 -25.69
N ALA A 511 -32.78 -15.49 -26.46
CA ALA A 511 -32.02 -14.29 -26.14
C ALA A 511 -32.92 -13.05 -25.97
N GLY A 512 -33.88 -12.84 -26.88
CA GLY A 512 -34.89 -11.78 -26.76
C GLY A 512 -35.69 -11.84 -25.45
N GLN A 513 -36.14 -13.03 -25.04
CA GLN A 513 -36.84 -13.24 -23.77
C GLN A 513 -35.95 -13.06 -22.55
N VAL A 514 -34.67 -13.42 -22.64
CA VAL A 514 -33.70 -13.19 -21.56
C VAL A 514 -33.44 -11.70 -21.36
N HIS A 515 -33.34 -10.92 -22.44
CA HIS A 515 -33.25 -9.46 -22.35
C HIS A 515 -34.54 -8.85 -21.79
N GLU A 516 -35.71 -9.44 -22.05
CA GLU A 516 -36.97 -9.03 -21.39
C GLU A 516 -36.99 -9.37 -19.90
N ALA A 517 -36.53 -10.55 -19.51
CA ALA A 517 -36.34 -10.91 -18.10
C ALA A 517 -35.41 -9.92 -17.39
N ALA A 518 -34.29 -9.56 -18.01
CA ALA A 518 -33.36 -8.56 -17.47
C ALA A 518 -34.02 -7.18 -17.28
N ARG A 519 -34.89 -6.75 -18.21
CA ARG A 519 -35.68 -5.52 -18.05
C ARG A 519 -36.62 -5.58 -16.86
N ARG A 520 -37.36 -6.69 -16.70
CA ARG A 520 -38.32 -6.84 -15.60
C ARG A 520 -37.64 -6.95 -14.22
N CYS A 521 -36.43 -7.52 -14.17
CA CYS A 521 -35.61 -7.54 -12.95
C CYS A 521 -35.20 -6.14 -12.44
N LEU A 522 -35.23 -5.10 -13.28
CA LEU A 522 -34.98 -3.71 -12.86
C LEU A 522 -36.19 -3.07 -12.14
N GLY A 523 -37.34 -3.74 -12.16
CA GLY A 523 -38.53 -3.32 -11.43
C GLY A 523 -38.39 -3.44 -9.91
N PRO A 524 -39.50 -3.27 -9.16
CA PRO A 524 -39.48 -3.24 -7.69
C PRO A 524 -39.01 -4.53 -7.00
N GLY A 525 -38.83 -5.63 -7.75
CA GLY A 525 -38.35 -6.94 -7.27
C GLY A 525 -36.86 -7.03 -6.94
N GLN A 526 -36.15 -5.92 -6.78
CA GLN A 526 -34.75 -5.87 -6.30
C GLN A 526 -33.74 -6.74 -7.08
N GLY A 527 -33.93 -6.90 -8.40
CA GLY A 527 -33.07 -7.73 -9.24
C GLY A 527 -33.59 -9.15 -9.48
N GLU A 528 -34.73 -9.51 -8.87
CA GLU A 528 -35.44 -10.77 -9.09
C GLU A 528 -36.63 -10.60 -10.03
N LEU A 529 -36.98 -11.70 -10.70
CA LEU A 529 -38.19 -11.87 -11.47
C LEU A 529 -39.18 -12.65 -10.63
N ASP A 530 -40.35 -12.08 -10.34
CA ASP A 530 -41.39 -12.82 -9.63
C ASP A 530 -41.87 -14.03 -10.44
N ARG A 531 -42.52 -14.98 -9.76
CA ARG A 531 -42.96 -16.24 -10.38
C ARG A 531 -43.94 -16.04 -11.54
N ALA A 532 -44.79 -15.00 -11.48
CA ALA A 532 -45.78 -14.75 -12.51
C ALA A 532 -45.12 -14.20 -13.78
N ALA A 533 -44.22 -13.22 -13.62
CA ALA A 533 -43.44 -12.66 -14.70
C ALA A 533 -42.47 -13.69 -15.32
N PHE A 534 -41.90 -14.59 -14.50
CA PHE A 534 -41.10 -15.71 -15.01
C PHE A 534 -41.91 -16.64 -15.90
N GLU A 535 -43.10 -17.07 -15.46
CA GLU A 535 -43.95 -17.97 -16.26
C GLU A 535 -44.46 -17.31 -17.54
N GLU A 536 -44.69 -16.00 -17.52
CA GLU A 536 -45.09 -15.24 -18.71
C GLU A 536 -43.97 -15.23 -19.77
N ILE A 537 -42.72 -15.03 -19.34
CA ILE A 537 -41.55 -14.97 -20.24
C ILE A 537 -41.10 -16.37 -20.65
N PHE A 538 -41.12 -17.34 -19.74
CA PHE A 538 -40.66 -18.71 -19.91
C PHE A 538 -41.75 -19.70 -19.47
N PRO A 539 -42.69 -20.09 -20.34
CA PRO A 539 -43.78 -20.96 -19.95
C PRO A 539 -43.33 -22.39 -19.58
N TRP A 540 -43.87 -22.95 -18.49
CA TRP A 540 -43.64 -24.36 -18.11
C TRP A 540 -44.14 -25.35 -19.17
N ARG A 541 -45.33 -25.08 -19.74
CA ARG A 541 -46.01 -26.01 -20.67
C ARG A 541 -45.23 -26.29 -21.95
N THR A 542 -44.41 -25.35 -22.39
CA THR A 542 -43.62 -25.47 -23.62
C THR A 542 -42.18 -25.90 -23.35
N GLY A 543 -41.84 -26.21 -22.09
CA GLY A 543 -40.50 -26.62 -21.69
C GLY A 543 -39.48 -25.49 -21.58
N TRP A 544 -39.88 -24.23 -21.77
CA TRP A 544 -38.97 -23.07 -21.74
C TRP A 544 -38.40 -22.85 -20.34
N ALA A 545 -39.27 -22.83 -19.31
CA ALA A 545 -38.85 -22.73 -17.91
C ALA A 545 -37.83 -23.83 -17.54
N SER A 546 -38.14 -25.08 -17.86
CA SER A 546 -37.25 -26.22 -17.58
C SER A 546 -35.91 -26.07 -18.28
N ALA A 547 -35.90 -25.62 -19.55
CA ALA A 547 -34.67 -25.42 -20.30
C ALA A 547 -33.77 -24.33 -19.70
N VAL A 548 -34.31 -23.16 -19.36
CA VAL A 548 -33.49 -22.06 -18.81
C VAL A 548 -32.99 -22.34 -17.39
N LEU A 549 -33.76 -23.08 -16.58
CA LEU A 549 -33.34 -23.51 -15.24
C LEU A 549 -32.29 -24.63 -15.30
N THR A 550 -32.45 -25.58 -16.22
CA THR A 550 -31.50 -26.70 -16.39
C THR A 550 -30.15 -26.23 -16.93
N GLU A 551 -30.16 -25.26 -17.85
CA GLU A 551 -28.93 -24.64 -18.37
C GLU A 551 -28.33 -23.62 -17.42
N GLY A 552 -28.97 -23.34 -16.28
CA GLY A 552 -28.45 -22.41 -15.28
C GLY A 552 -28.41 -20.95 -15.75
N LEU A 553 -29.29 -20.56 -16.67
CA LEU A 553 -29.41 -19.16 -17.09
C LEU A 553 -30.10 -18.35 -15.99
N LEU A 554 -31.21 -18.89 -15.47
CA LEU A 554 -31.90 -18.41 -14.28
C LEU A 554 -31.89 -19.49 -13.20
N VAL A 555 -31.91 -19.08 -11.94
CA VAL A 555 -32.00 -19.97 -10.77
C VAL A 555 -33.09 -19.46 -9.82
N PRO A 556 -33.73 -20.36 -9.04
CA PRO A 556 -34.66 -19.93 -8.01
C PRO A 556 -33.98 -19.05 -6.96
N ALA A 557 -34.62 -17.93 -6.61
CA ALA A 557 -34.24 -17.04 -5.51
C ALA A 557 -35.51 -16.64 -4.75
N GLY A 558 -35.66 -17.16 -3.53
CA GLY A 558 -36.84 -16.94 -2.70
C GLY A 558 -38.14 -17.34 -3.39
N ALA A 559 -39.04 -16.37 -3.55
CA ALA A 559 -40.33 -16.55 -4.22
C ALA A 559 -40.27 -16.40 -5.75
N GLY A 560 -39.12 -16.02 -6.30
CA GLY A 560 -38.91 -15.71 -7.70
C GLY A 560 -37.67 -16.38 -8.30
N TYR A 561 -37.09 -15.71 -9.29
CA TYR A 561 -35.96 -16.19 -10.08
C TYR A 561 -34.96 -15.07 -10.35
N ARG A 562 -33.68 -15.40 -10.44
CA ARG A 562 -32.62 -14.45 -10.81
C ARG A 562 -31.62 -15.07 -11.76
N PHE A 563 -30.75 -14.25 -12.35
CA PHE A 563 -29.59 -14.76 -13.09
C PHE A 563 -28.67 -15.55 -12.16
N ALA A 564 -28.17 -16.69 -12.65
CA ALA A 564 -27.33 -17.58 -11.85
C ALA A 564 -26.07 -16.88 -11.32
N HIS A 565 -25.44 -16.09 -12.18
CA HIS A 565 -24.29 -15.28 -11.85
C HIS A 565 -24.69 -13.81 -11.67
N GLU A 566 -24.47 -13.32 -10.46
CA GLU A 566 -24.73 -11.93 -10.06
C GLU A 566 -24.13 -10.89 -11.02
N GLU A 567 -22.85 -11.04 -11.39
CA GLU A 567 -22.17 -10.07 -12.26
C GLU A 567 -22.71 -10.09 -13.69
N LEU A 568 -23.04 -11.28 -14.20
CA LEU A 568 -23.68 -11.44 -15.51
C LEU A 568 -25.08 -10.81 -15.50
N GLY A 569 -25.83 -11.00 -14.41
CA GLY A 569 -27.11 -10.35 -14.16
C GLY A 569 -27.00 -8.83 -14.17
N ASP A 570 -26.05 -8.29 -13.41
CA ASP A 570 -25.79 -6.84 -13.37
C ASP A 570 -25.40 -6.30 -14.76
N TRP A 571 -24.63 -7.08 -15.52
CA TRP A 571 -24.21 -6.72 -16.88
C TRP A 571 -25.40 -6.61 -17.86
N VAL A 572 -26.24 -7.65 -17.93
CA VAL A 572 -27.38 -7.67 -18.86
C VAL A 572 -28.49 -6.71 -18.44
N GLN A 573 -28.69 -6.51 -17.13
CA GLN A 573 -29.66 -5.55 -16.60
C GLN A 573 -29.22 -4.11 -16.87
N GLY A 574 -27.94 -3.79 -16.65
CA GLY A 574 -27.39 -2.47 -16.95
C GLY A 574 -27.55 -2.06 -18.41
N ALA A 575 -27.61 -3.03 -19.34
CA ALA A 575 -27.85 -2.76 -20.76
C ALA A 575 -29.24 -2.17 -21.08
N HIS A 576 -30.20 -2.33 -20.17
CA HIS A 576 -31.58 -1.83 -20.32
C HIS A 576 -31.99 -0.79 -19.29
N LEU A 577 -31.10 -0.40 -18.37
CA LEU A 577 -31.40 0.60 -17.35
C LEU A 577 -31.54 1.99 -17.98
N ASP A 578 -32.64 2.69 -17.67
CA ASP A 578 -32.74 4.14 -17.90
C ASP A 578 -31.84 4.86 -16.88
N LEU A 579 -30.60 5.13 -17.31
CA LEU A 579 -29.58 5.74 -16.47
C LEU A 579 -29.99 7.13 -15.98
N ASP A 580 -30.64 7.94 -16.81
CA ASP A 580 -31.03 9.30 -16.43
C ASP A 580 -32.18 9.29 -15.41
N ALA A 581 -33.13 8.35 -15.51
CA ALA A 581 -34.13 8.13 -14.48
C ALA A 581 -33.51 7.60 -13.18
N ALA A 582 -32.56 6.66 -13.27
CA ALA A 582 -31.87 6.10 -12.12
C ALA A 582 -31.05 7.17 -11.38
N LEU A 583 -30.21 7.95 -12.06
CA LEU A 583 -29.41 9.02 -11.45
C LEU A 583 -30.30 10.11 -10.84
N ARG A 584 -31.44 10.44 -11.49
CA ARG A 584 -32.43 11.35 -10.89
C ARG A 584 -33.02 10.82 -9.60
N SER A 585 -33.34 9.54 -9.53
CA SER A 585 -33.91 8.93 -8.31
C SER A 585 -32.88 8.78 -7.19
N LEU A 586 -31.67 8.30 -7.51
CA LEU A 586 -30.64 7.91 -6.55
C LEU A 586 -29.82 9.11 -6.05
N VAL A 587 -29.58 10.10 -6.91
CA VAL A 587 -28.64 11.21 -6.62
C VAL A 587 -29.34 12.57 -6.69
N HIS A 588 -30.05 12.86 -7.79
CA HIS A 588 -30.53 14.22 -8.08
C HIS A 588 -31.96 14.53 -7.61
N ARG A 589 -32.64 13.65 -6.85
CA ARG A 589 -34.05 13.85 -6.43
C ARG A 589 -34.27 15.18 -5.69
N TRP A 590 -33.21 15.72 -5.11
CA TRP A 590 -33.18 16.97 -4.35
C TRP A 590 -32.90 18.23 -5.17
N HIS A 591 -32.66 18.13 -6.48
CA HIS A 591 -32.27 19.27 -7.33
C HIS A 591 -33.41 20.24 -7.69
N ARG A 592 -34.69 19.87 -7.55
CA ARG A 592 -35.82 20.75 -7.92
C ARG A 592 -36.53 21.33 -6.70
N GLY A 593 -36.03 22.49 -6.24
CA GLY A 593 -36.87 23.57 -5.70
C GLY A 593 -37.65 23.32 -4.41
N SER A 594 -37.01 22.88 -3.32
CA SER A 594 -37.60 23.01 -1.98
C SER A 594 -36.93 24.15 -1.21
N THR A 595 -37.21 25.38 -1.63
CA THR A 595 -37.27 26.50 -0.68
C THR A 595 -38.40 26.20 0.29
N GLY A 596 -38.06 25.80 1.52
CA GLY A 596 -38.92 25.69 2.69
C GLY A 596 -40.40 25.38 2.44
N THR A 597 -40.78 24.11 2.46
CA THR A 597 -42.10 23.69 2.95
C THR A 597 -42.12 22.17 3.17
N VAL A 598 -42.60 21.80 4.36
CA VAL A 598 -43.22 20.52 4.74
C VAL A 598 -43.28 19.48 3.61
N ARG A 599 -42.66 18.32 3.86
CA ARG A 599 -42.92 17.06 3.13
C ARG A 599 -44.42 16.97 2.85
N PRO A 600 -44.91 17.03 1.60
CA PRO A 600 -46.34 16.91 1.36
C PRO A 600 -46.75 15.55 1.94
N PRO A 601 -47.82 15.47 2.75
CA PRO A 601 -48.36 14.17 3.13
C PRO A 601 -48.70 13.47 1.82
N SER A 602 -47.93 12.43 1.51
CA SER A 602 -48.24 11.49 0.44
C SER A 602 -49.72 11.15 0.55
N ALA A 603 -50.48 11.40 -0.52
CA ALA A 603 -51.88 11.02 -0.60
C ALA A 603 -52.02 9.57 -0.14
N GLU A 604 -52.91 9.35 0.82
CA GLU A 604 -53.22 8.02 1.34
C GLU A 604 -53.70 7.14 0.17
N GLY A 605 -52.85 6.22 -0.29
CA GLY A 605 -53.21 5.28 -1.35
C GLY A 605 -52.09 4.80 -2.27
N GLU A 606 -50.97 5.52 -2.40
CA GLU A 606 -49.83 5.01 -3.19
C GLU A 606 -48.88 4.17 -2.31
N PRO A 607 -48.56 2.92 -2.70
CA PRO A 607 -47.61 2.10 -1.95
C PRO A 607 -46.25 2.81 -1.93
N ARG A 608 -45.75 3.11 -0.73
CA ARG A 608 -44.42 3.71 -0.53
C ARG A 608 -43.39 2.83 -1.23
N SER A 609 -42.81 3.32 -2.33
CA SER A 609 -41.70 2.65 -3.00
C SER A 609 -40.51 2.61 -2.03
N LEU A 610 -40.09 1.40 -1.65
CA LEU A 610 -38.92 1.20 -0.80
C LEU A 610 -37.66 1.73 -1.51
N PRO A 611 -36.67 2.28 -0.78
CA PRO A 611 -35.45 2.79 -1.39
C PRO A 611 -34.68 1.66 -2.11
N VAL A 612 -33.97 2.02 -3.18
CA VAL A 612 -33.12 1.07 -3.91
C VAL A 612 -31.92 0.70 -3.02
N PRO A 613 -31.72 -0.60 -2.70
CA PRO A 613 -30.60 -1.04 -1.88
C PRO A 613 -29.23 -0.80 -2.55
N ARG A 614 -28.25 -0.39 -1.74
CA ARG A 614 -26.87 -0.10 -2.16
C ARG A 614 -26.17 -1.22 -2.93
N HIS A 615 -26.47 -2.48 -2.60
CA HIS A 615 -25.90 -3.65 -3.29
C HIS A 615 -26.31 -3.76 -4.77
N ARG A 616 -27.35 -3.03 -5.21
CA ARG A 616 -27.81 -2.91 -6.60
C ARG A 616 -27.04 -1.86 -7.40
N ILE A 617 -25.84 -1.50 -6.98
CA ILE A 617 -24.98 -0.56 -7.69
C ILE A 617 -24.44 -1.10 -9.03
N GLY A 618 -24.31 -2.42 -9.15
CA GLY A 618 -23.74 -3.10 -10.33
C GLY A 618 -24.38 -2.71 -11.66
N PRO A 619 -25.71 -2.82 -11.85
CA PRO A 619 -26.39 -2.43 -13.08
C PRO A 619 -26.21 -0.95 -13.43
N VAL A 620 -26.16 -0.08 -12.42
CA VAL A 620 -25.99 1.37 -12.62
C VAL A 620 -24.58 1.70 -13.09
N ILE A 621 -23.55 1.10 -12.47
CA ILE A 621 -22.17 1.20 -12.95
C ILE A 621 -22.07 0.66 -14.38
N GLN A 622 -22.74 -0.44 -14.69
CA GLN A 622 -22.67 -0.98 -16.03
C GLN A 622 -23.35 -0.09 -17.06
N ALA A 623 -24.49 0.51 -16.73
CA ALA A 623 -25.14 1.51 -17.58
C ALA A 623 -24.23 2.74 -17.82
N MET A 624 -23.49 3.19 -16.79
CA MET A 624 -22.49 4.26 -16.93
C MET A 624 -21.35 3.89 -17.89
N VAL A 625 -20.74 2.71 -17.74
CA VAL A 625 -19.66 2.26 -18.64
C VAL A 625 -20.18 2.08 -20.08
N LEU A 626 -21.38 1.52 -20.23
CA LEU A 626 -22.03 1.32 -21.52
C LEU A 626 -22.38 2.64 -22.22
N LEU A 627 -22.76 3.69 -21.47
CA LEU A 627 -22.94 5.04 -22.00
C LEU A 627 -21.68 5.53 -22.71
N GLY A 628 -20.52 5.38 -22.07
CA GLY A 628 -19.23 5.75 -22.65
C GLY A 628 -18.91 4.99 -23.93
N ARG A 629 -19.26 3.71 -23.99
CA ARG A 629 -19.08 2.86 -25.18
C ARG A 629 -20.02 3.22 -26.33
N ARG A 630 -21.31 3.52 -26.05
CA ARG A 630 -22.34 3.79 -27.06
C ARG A 630 -22.40 5.24 -27.54
N GLN A 631 -22.20 6.20 -26.64
CA GLN A 631 -22.35 7.64 -26.91
C GLN A 631 -21.02 8.42 -26.82
N GLY A 632 -19.91 7.74 -26.53
CA GLY A 632 -18.58 8.31 -26.47
C GLY A 632 -18.15 8.79 -25.08
N THR A 633 -16.84 9.02 -24.93
CA THR A 633 -16.22 9.36 -23.64
C THR A 633 -16.72 10.68 -23.06
N ALA A 634 -17.09 11.65 -23.90
CA ALA A 634 -17.62 12.94 -23.47
C ALA A 634 -18.96 12.82 -22.72
N ALA A 635 -19.87 11.94 -23.15
CA ALA A 635 -21.16 11.73 -22.49
C ALA A 635 -20.97 11.16 -21.07
N LEU A 636 -20.08 10.19 -20.91
CA LEU A 636 -19.73 9.64 -19.59
C LEU A 636 -19.00 10.66 -18.71
N ALA A 637 -18.06 11.43 -19.28
CA ALA A 637 -17.34 12.46 -18.55
C ALA A 637 -18.28 13.56 -18.00
N HIS A 638 -19.31 13.93 -18.77
CA HIS A 638 -20.33 14.89 -18.33
C HIS A 638 -21.12 14.34 -17.12
N ARG A 639 -21.60 13.10 -17.18
CA ARG A 639 -22.29 12.46 -16.05
C ARG A 639 -21.40 12.32 -14.81
N MET A 640 -20.12 11.99 -14.99
CA MET A 640 -19.17 11.95 -13.87
C MET A 640 -18.93 13.34 -13.25
N ALA A 641 -18.89 14.39 -14.06
CA ALA A 641 -18.82 15.76 -13.56
C ALA A 641 -20.08 16.16 -12.78
N ASP A 642 -21.27 15.78 -13.27
CA ASP A 642 -22.54 15.98 -12.57
C ASP A 642 -22.57 15.27 -11.20
N LEU A 643 -21.97 14.07 -11.09
CA LEU A 643 -21.82 13.36 -9.81
C LEU A 643 -20.88 14.08 -8.83
N ILE A 644 -19.77 14.65 -9.31
CA ILE A 644 -18.87 15.46 -8.47
C ILE A 644 -19.60 16.71 -7.97
N GLU A 645 -20.35 17.37 -8.84
CA GLU A 645 -21.14 18.53 -8.46
C GLU A 645 -22.25 18.17 -7.46
N ALA A 646 -22.90 17.01 -7.61
CA ALA A 646 -23.85 16.51 -6.64
C ALA A 646 -23.19 16.26 -5.27
N LEU A 647 -21.99 15.67 -5.23
CA LEU A 647 -21.24 15.44 -3.99
C LEU A 647 -20.96 16.74 -3.23
N ASP A 648 -20.55 17.80 -3.93
CA ASP A 648 -20.32 19.12 -3.31
C ASP A 648 -21.59 19.68 -2.64
N ARG A 649 -22.78 19.40 -3.21
CA ARG A 649 -24.06 19.90 -2.70
C ARG A 649 -24.66 19.03 -1.59
N LEU A 650 -24.42 17.72 -1.68
CA LEU A 650 -24.94 16.71 -0.75
C LEU A 650 -24.13 16.69 0.54
N TRP A 651 -22.87 17.13 0.51
CA TRP A 651 -22.01 17.12 1.68
C TRP A 651 -21.48 18.52 2.01
N THR A 652 -22.21 19.22 2.89
CA THR A 652 -21.89 20.57 3.38
C THR A 652 -20.94 20.54 4.58
N ASP A 653 -20.48 21.71 5.04
CA ASP A 653 -19.62 21.82 6.23
C ASP A 653 -20.33 21.38 7.51
N GLU A 654 -21.67 21.45 7.55
CA GLU A 654 -22.53 20.97 8.64
C GLU A 654 -22.80 19.44 8.61
N GLY A 655 -22.26 18.70 7.63
CA GLY A 655 -22.47 17.27 7.44
C GLY A 655 -23.27 16.89 6.18
N PRO A 656 -23.60 15.60 5.99
CA PRO A 656 -24.35 15.13 4.82
C PRO A 656 -25.82 15.56 4.90
N ARG A 657 -26.32 16.21 3.84
CA ARG A 657 -27.76 16.50 3.67
C ARG A 657 -28.57 15.25 3.37
N ASP A 658 -27.98 14.33 2.62
CA ASP A 658 -28.50 13.00 2.35
C ASP A 658 -27.31 12.06 2.19
N GLU A 659 -27.08 11.25 3.21
CA GLU A 659 -25.97 10.30 3.29
C GLU A 659 -26.07 9.21 2.20
N ASP A 660 -27.29 8.78 1.86
CA ASP A 660 -27.50 7.73 0.87
C ASP A 660 -27.21 8.23 -0.55
N ALA A 661 -27.72 9.42 -0.89
CA ALA A 661 -27.43 10.04 -2.19
C ALA A 661 -25.93 10.35 -2.36
N ALA A 662 -25.26 10.81 -1.28
CA ALA A 662 -23.81 11.05 -1.30
C ALA A 662 -23.02 9.74 -1.47
N TRP A 663 -23.46 8.67 -0.80
CA TRP A 663 -22.90 7.34 -0.97
C TRP A 663 -23.01 6.87 -2.42
N TRP A 664 -24.21 6.98 -3.04
CA TRP A 664 -24.43 6.61 -4.44
C TRP A 664 -23.52 7.40 -5.39
N ALA A 665 -23.44 8.72 -5.24
CA ALA A 665 -22.62 9.55 -6.13
C ALA A 665 -21.13 9.19 -6.04
N ALA A 666 -20.59 8.97 -4.84
CA ALA A 666 -19.19 8.59 -4.64
C ALA A 666 -18.88 7.20 -5.21
N HIS A 667 -19.71 6.19 -4.91
CA HIS A 667 -19.49 4.82 -5.32
C HIS A 667 -19.73 4.60 -6.82
N LEU A 668 -20.69 5.31 -7.43
CA LEU A 668 -20.90 5.28 -8.88
C LEU A 668 -19.71 5.90 -9.62
N LEU A 669 -19.18 7.02 -9.12
CA LEU A 669 -18.00 7.67 -9.68
C LEU A 669 -16.76 6.76 -9.55
N ASN A 670 -16.52 6.20 -8.36
CA ASN A 670 -15.42 5.28 -8.09
C ASN A 670 -15.51 4.03 -8.98
N GLY A 671 -16.63 3.32 -8.94
CA GLY A 671 -16.85 2.07 -9.66
C GLY A 671 -16.76 2.24 -11.18
N SER A 672 -17.28 3.36 -11.72
CA SER A 672 -17.20 3.64 -13.16
C SER A 672 -15.76 3.95 -13.61
N LEU A 673 -15.02 4.78 -12.85
CA LEU A 673 -13.63 5.15 -13.18
C LEU A 673 -12.65 3.97 -13.07
N LEU A 674 -12.92 3.00 -12.19
CA LEU A 674 -12.09 1.78 -12.08
C LEU A 674 -12.37 0.75 -13.19
N ARG A 675 -13.53 0.83 -13.86
CA ARG A 675 -13.93 -0.11 -14.92
C ARG A 675 -13.64 0.37 -16.34
N VAL A 676 -13.39 1.66 -16.57
CA VAL A 676 -12.99 2.14 -17.91
C VAL A 676 -11.65 1.53 -18.32
N THR A 677 -11.53 1.17 -19.59
CA THR A 677 -10.32 0.50 -20.14
C THR A 677 -9.13 1.46 -20.24
N ASP A 678 -9.39 2.75 -20.49
CA ASP A 678 -8.43 3.85 -20.51
C ASP A 678 -9.05 5.06 -19.79
N ALA A 679 -8.38 5.53 -18.73
CA ALA A 679 -8.85 6.68 -17.96
C ALA A 679 -8.37 8.03 -18.50
N ARG A 680 -7.49 8.08 -19.52
CA ARG A 680 -6.96 9.33 -20.10
C ARG A 680 -8.04 10.30 -20.59
N PRO A 681 -9.13 9.87 -21.26
CA PRO A 681 -10.20 10.78 -21.68
C PRO A 681 -10.88 11.52 -20.52
N TYR A 682 -10.76 10.99 -19.29
CA TYR A 682 -11.40 11.51 -18.08
C TYR A 682 -10.44 12.33 -17.21
N LEU A 683 -9.24 12.68 -17.69
CA LEU A 683 -8.27 13.48 -16.94
C LEU A 683 -8.84 14.82 -16.46
N GLY A 684 -9.73 15.45 -17.22
CA GLY A 684 -10.43 16.67 -16.79
C GLY A 684 -11.25 16.44 -15.52
N VAL A 685 -12.07 15.37 -15.51
CA VAL A 685 -12.88 14.96 -14.36
C VAL A 685 -12.00 14.59 -13.16
N LEU A 686 -10.93 13.82 -13.39
CA LEU A 686 -9.98 13.42 -12.36
C LEU A 686 -9.25 14.61 -11.74
N ARG A 687 -8.86 15.61 -12.54
CA ARG A 687 -8.25 16.86 -12.04
C ARG A 687 -9.23 17.68 -11.20
N VAL A 688 -10.50 17.73 -11.59
CA VAL A 688 -11.56 18.38 -10.80
C VAL A 688 -11.74 17.66 -9.47
N LEU A 689 -11.85 16.33 -9.48
CA LEU A 689 -11.97 15.50 -8.28
C LEU A 689 -10.78 15.71 -7.33
N ALA A 690 -9.55 15.64 -7.85
CA ALA A 690 -8.34 15.92 -7.06
C ALA A 690 -8.35 17.33 -6.45
N GLY A 691 -8.77 18.34 -7.23
CA GLY A 691 -8.92 19.71 -6.74
C GLY A 691 -10.01 19.88 -5.69
N ARG A 692 -11.08 19.06 -5.70
CA ARG A 692 -12.12 19.06 -4.65
C ARG A 692 -11.61 18.42 -3.37
N ILE A 693 -10.93 17.27 -3.47
CA ILE A 693 -10.30 16.59 -2.33
C ILE A 693 -9.32 17.56 -1.64
N THR A 694 -8.37 18.14 -2.37
CA THR A 694 -7.37 19.05 -1.80
C THR A 694 -7.98 20.29 -1.17
N ARG A 695 -9.01 20.90 -1.78
CA ARG A 695 -9.70 22.06 -1.20
C ARG A 695 -10.41 21.70 0.10
N ARG A 696 -11.11 20.56 0.14
CA ARG A 696 -11.81 20.09 1.32
C ARG A 696 -10.84 19.73 2.45
N SER A 697 -9.69 19.15 2.11
CA SER A 697 -8.64 18.86 3.09
C SER A 697 -8.05 20.11 3.76
N ALA A 698 -8.04 21.25 3.06
CA ALA A 698 -7.44 22.49 3.53
C ALA A 698 -8.39 23.38 4.36
N ALA A 699 -9.66 22.99 4.54
CA ALA A 699 -10.64 23.78 5.28
C ALA A 699 -10.31 23.79 6.80
N PRO A 700 -10.02 24.97 7.40
CA PRO A 700 -9.50 25.07 8.77
C PRO A 700 -10.50 24.71 9.88
N GLU A 701 -11.81 24.67 9.58
CA GLU A 701 -12.89 24.30 10.50
C GLU A 701 -13.75 23.12 9.98
N GLY A 702 -13.30 22.45 8.92
CA GLY A 702 -14.05 21.33 8.34
C GLY A 702 -14.07 20.12 9.29
N PRO A 703 -15.09 19.24 9.21
CA PRO A 703 -15.10 17.99 9.96
C PRO A 703 -13.78 17.27 9.68
N GLY A 704 -13.16 16.65 10.68
CA GLY A 704 -11.89 15.90 10.56
C GLY A 704 -11.93 14.69 9.62
N ASP A 705 -12.92 14.61 8.73
CA ASP A 705 -13.21 13.60 7.75
C ASP A 705 -13.50 14.26 6.38
N LEU A 706 -12.98 13.65 5.31
CA LEU A 706 -13.24 14.07 3.93
C LEU A 706 -14.68 13.79 3.47
N GLY A 707 -15.49 13.16 4.33
CA GLY A 707 -16.85 12.77 4.04
C GLY A 707 -16.90 11.80 2.86
N ALA A 708 -17.86 12.00 1.96
CA ALA A 708 -17.97 11.18 0.74
C ALA A 708 -16.72 11.21 -0.17
N TYR A 709 -15.89 12.25 -0.10
CA TYR A 709 -14.61 12.30 -0.83
C TYR A 709 -13.53 11.42 -0.21
N GLY A 710 -13.75 10.92 1.00
CA GLY A 710 -12.90 9.91 1.62
C GLY A 710 -12.64 8.76 0.67
N GLU A 711 -13.66 8.33 -0.10
CA GLU A 711 -13.65 7.17 -0.98
C GLU A 711 -12.50 7.17 -2.03
N PHE A 712 -11.95 8.35 -2.35
CA PHE A 712 -10.90 8.54 -3.35
C PHE A 712 -9.50 8.66 -2.74
N GLY A 713 -9.12 7.71 -1.87
CA GLY A 713 -7.79 7.64 -1.25
C GLY A 713 -6.66 7.19 -2.20
N PRO A 714 -5.39 7.11 -1.75
CA PRO A 714 -4.25 6.77 -2.61
C PRO A 714 -4.39 5.44 -3.37
N TRP A 715 -5.10 4.47 -2.78
CA TRP A 715 -5.40 3.19 -3.43
C TRP A 715 -6.20 3.35 -4.72
N PHE A 716 -7.15 4.29 -4.77
CA PHE A 716 -8.01 4.53 -5.93
C PHE A 716 -7.17 5.04 -7.10
N TRP A 717 -6.36 6.08 -6.87
CA TRP A 717 -5.50 6.69 -7.88
C TRP A 717 -4.44 5.73 -8.43
N ARG A 718 -3.94 4.81 -7.59
CA ARG A 718 -3.04 3.73 -8.01
C ARG A 718 -3.70 2.71 -8.94
N ARG A 719 -4.99 2.44 -8.77
CA ARG A 719 -5.73 1.43 -9.56
C ARG A 719 -6.27 1.96 -10.88
N LEU A 720 -6.33 3.27 -11.08
CA LEU A 720 -6.74 3.86 -12.35
C LEU A 720 -5.82 3.42 -13.49
N ARG A 721 -6.42 3.06 -14.64
CA ARG A 721 -5.69 2.68 -15.87
C ARG A 721 -5.20 3.94 -16.58
N LEU A 722 -4.06 4.46 -16.13
CA LEU A 722 -3.39 5.66 -16.65
C LEU A 722 -1.91 5.39 -16.96
N PRO A 723 -1.32 6.11 -17.93
CA PRO A 723 0.14 6.24 -18.05
C PRO A 723 0.76 6.79 -16.76
N GLU A 724 2.04 6.49 -16.52
CA GLU A 724 2.75 6.99 -15.34
C GLU A 724 2.75 8.52 -15.26
N GLU A 725 2.99 9.21 -16.38
CA GLU A 725 3.03 10.68 -16.43
C GLU A 725 1.75 11.33 -15.88
N ASP A 726 0.59 10.88 -16.37
CA ASP A 726 -0.71 11.40 -15.93
C ASP A 726 -1.00 11.03 -14.47
N ARG A 727 -0.64 9.82 -14.05
CA ARG A 727 -0.82 9.36 -12.66
C ARG A 727 0.00 10.20 -11.70
N ILE A 728 1.28 10.46 -12.02
CA ILE A 728 2.17 11.28 -11.20
C ILE A 728 1.69 12.75 -11.17
N ASP A 729 1.18 13.32 -12.28
CA ASP A 729 0.56 14.67 -12.24
C ASP A 729 -0.67 14.73 -11.32
N LEU A 730 -1.52 13.70 -11.32
CA LEU A 730 -2.69 13.64 -10.43
C LEU A 730 -2.26 13.51 -8.96
N LEU A 731 -1.28 12.65 -8.66
CA LEU A 731 -0.74 12.52 -7.30
C LEU A 731 -0.10 13.82 -6.83
N ARG A 732 0.64 14.55 -7.69
CA ARG A 732 1.16 15.90 -7.39
C ARG A 732 0.07 16.86 -6.93
N ARG A 733 -1.13 16.76 -7.50
CA ARG A 733 -2.28 17.63 -7.15
C ARG A 733 -2.88 17.28 -5.79
N LEU A 734 -2.76 16.02 -5.37
CA LEU A 734 -3.32 15.44 -4.15
C LEU A 734 -2.38 15.49 -2.96
N VAL A 735 -1.06 15.49 -3.16
CA VAL A 735 -0.05 15.55 -2.08
C VAL A 735 -0.30 16.66 -1.03
N PRO A 736 -0.82 17.86 -1.37
CA PRO A 736 -1.20 18.83 -0.35
C PRO A 736 -2.25 18.34 0.68
N ALA A 737 -3.03 17.30 0.36
CA ALA A 737 -4.03 16.68 1.23
C ALA A 737 -3.46 15.62 2.20
N ASP A 738 -2.14 15.40 2.24
CA ASP A 738 -1.49 14.36 3.07
C ASP A 738 -1.48 14.64 4.59
N GLY A 739 -1.86 15.83 5.03
CA GLY A 739 -1.80 16.25 6.45
C GLY A 739 -2.95 15.78 7.34
N LEU A 740 -4.01 15.17 6.77
CA LEU A 740 -5.14 14.67 7.55
C LEU A 740 -4.93 13.20 7.96
N PRO A 741 -5.17 12.82 9.23
CA PRO A 741 -5.26 11.42 9.63
C PRO A 741 -6.31 10.72 8.78
N ARG A 742 -5.92 9.67 8.05
CA ARG A 742 -6.85 8.89 7.22
C ARG A 742 -7.24 7.63 7.98
N THR A 743 -8.52 7.31 7.99
CA THR A 743 -9.10 6.07 8.56
C THR A 743 -8.64 4.78 7.86
N ASP A 744 -7.79 4.90 6.83
CA ASP A 744 -7.42 3.87 5.86
C ASP A 744 -6.06 3.20 6.09
N GLY A 745 -5.52 3.27 7.31
CA GLY A 745 -4.20 2.72 7.63
C GLY A 745 -3.09 3.47 6.88
N ASP A 746 -2.81 4.68 7.35
CA ASP A 746 -1.54 5.42 7.27
C ASP A 746 -0.89 5.73 5.91
N GLU A 747 -1.41 5.27 4.76
CA GLU A 747 -0.79 5.56 3.45
C GLU A 747 -1.15 6.97 2.96
N ARG A 748 -0.11 7.81 2.75
CA ARG A 748 -0.19 9.14 2.13
C ARG A 748 -0.15 9.05 0.60
N TYR A 749 -0.59 10.09 -0.10
CA TYR A 749 -0.40 10.21 -1.56
C TYR A 749 1.09 10.24 -1.92
N LEU A 750 1.93 10.86 -1.09
CA LEU A 750 3.39 10.82 -1.27
C LEU A 750 3.94 9.38 -1.14
N ASP A 751 3.38 8.54 -0.28
CA ASP A 751 3.78 7.12 -0.17
C ASP A 751 3.41 6.35 -1.44
N ALA A 752 2.25 6.65 -2.04
CA ALA A 752 1.88 6.07 -3.33
C ALA A 752 2.89 6.44 -4.43
N VAL A 753 3.39 7.68 -4.44
CA VAL A 753 4.47 8.13 -5.34
C VAL A 753 5.78 7.39 -5.05
N ALA A 754 6.16 7.26 -3.78
CA ALA A 754 7.36 6.53 -3.36
C ALA A 754 7.32 5.05 -3.80
N ARG A 755 6.13 4.41 -3.76
CA ARG A 755 5.95 3.06 -4.30
C ARG A 755 6.09 2.99 -5.82
N ARG A 756 5.59 3.98 -6.56
CA ARG A 756 5.79 4.03 -8.03
C ARG A 756 7.26 4.22 -8.38
N LEU A 757 7.95 5.13 -7.68
CA LEU A 757 9.38 5.34 -7.80
C LEU A 757 10.18 4.05 -7.54
N ALA A 758 9.78 3.25 -6.54
CA ALA A 758 10.41 1.96 -6.26
C ALA A 758 10.17 0.89 -7.34
N LEU A 759 9.08 1.00 -8.10
CA LEU A 759 8.73 0.06 -9.17
C LEU A 759 9.40 0.42 -10.50
N ASP A 760 9.51 1.71 -10.82
CA ASP A 760 10.07 2.22 -12.08
C ASP A 760 10.75 3.59 -11.86
N ALA A 761 11.95 3.57 -11.29
CA ALA A 761 12.71 4.78 -11.01
C ALA A 761 13.05 5.60 -12.27
N PRO A 762 13.51 5.00 -13.38
CA PRO A 762 13.85 5.73 -14.60
C PRO A 762 12.67 6.53 -15.18
N ALA A 763 11.43 6.00 -15.09
CA ALA A 763 10.25 6.71 -15.56
C ALA A 763 9.80 7.83 -14.61
N VAL A 764 9.91 7.62 -13.29
CA VAL A 764 9.30 8.51 -12.28
C VAL A 764 10.22 9.66 -11.86
N GLN A 765 11.55 9.47 -11.82
CA GLN A 765 12.49 10.53 -11.41
C GLN A 765 12.40 11.81 -12.26
N PRO A 766 12.33 11.76 -13.61
CA PRO A 766 12.16 12.97 -14.42
C PRO A 766 10.82 13.66 -14.17
N LEU A 767 9.76 12.89 -13.88
CA LEU A 767 8.44 13.42 -13.57
C LEU A 767 8.43 14.16 -12.22
N LEU A 768 9.15 13.66 -11.22
CA LEU A 768 9.33 14.34 -9.92
C LEU A 768 10.15 15.62 -10.04
N CYS A 769 11.15 15.68 -10.92
CA CYS A 769 11.90 16.91 -11.17
C CYS A 769 10.99 18.05 -11.68
N ARG A 770 9.91 17.72 -12.42
CA ARG A 770 8.90 18.70 -12.87
C ARG A 770 8.09 19.29 -11.72
N TRP A 771 8.16 18.74 -10.51
CA TRP A 771 7.46 19.25 -9.33
C TRP A 771 8.22 20.39 -8.65
N PHE A 772 9.47 20.65 -9.01
CA PHE A 772 10.30 21.65 -8.32
C PHE A 772 9.77 23.08 -8.38
N THR A 773 8.86 23.38 -9.31
CA THR A 773 8.18 24.68 -9.40
C THR A 773 6.86 24.75 -8.61
N ASP A 774 6.44 23.66 -7.98
CA ASP A 774 5.15 23.56 -7.28
C ASP A 774 5.25 23.94 -5.81
N GLU A 775 5.08 25.24 -5.53
CA GLU A 775 5.20 25.81 -4.19
C GLU A 775 3.90 25.76 -3.36
N ARG A 776 2.93 24.91 -3.74
CA ARG A 776 1.73 24.70 -2.92
C ARG A 776 2.11 24.09 -1.56
N PRO A 777 1.63 24.65 -0.43
CA PRO A 777 1.99 24.17 0.90
C PRO A 777 1.31 22.82 1.19
N LEU A 778 2.02 21.96 1.91
CA LEU A 778 1.47 20.73 2.47
C LEU A 778 0.77 21.03 3.78
N LEU A 779 -0.33 20.32 4.04
CA LEU A 779 -0.96 20.33 5.35
C LEU A 779 -0.03 19.59 6.33
N VAL A 780 0.25 20.23 7.46
CA VAL A 780 0.99 19.62 8.55
C VAL A 780 -0.03 19.16 9.59
N GLY A 781 0.12 17.95 10.11
CA GLY A 781 -0.84 17.37 11.05
C GLY A 781 -1.04 18.23 12.31
N PRO A 782 -2.17 18.05 13.02
CA PRO A 782 -2.56 18.90 14.16
C PRO A 782 -1.54 18.91 15.32
N ASP A 783 -0.69 17.88 15.42
CA ASP A 783 0.34 17.76 16.47
C ASP A 783 1.69 18.40 16.10
N ALA A 784 1.83 18.97 14.91
CA ALA A 784 3.09 19.57 14.51
C ALA A 784 3.25 20.98 15.09
N PRO A 785 4.42 21.32 15.66
CA PRO A 785 4.69 22.67 16.15
C PRO A 785 4.47 23.69 15.02
N ASP A 786 4.12 24.93 15.38
CA ASP A 786 3.96 26.05 14.44
C ASP A 786 5.30 26.28 13.71
N VAL A 787 5.52 25.56 12.60
CA VAL A 787 6.70 25.73 11.77
C VAL A 787 6.44 26.94 10.87
N PRO A 788 7.26 28.01 10.94
CA PRO A 788 7.02 29.25 10.21
C PRO A 788 7.08 29.08 8.67
N LEU A 789 7.64 27.97 8.16
CA LEU A 789 7.53 27.55 6.77
C LEU A 789 6.89 26.16 6.67
N ARG A 790 5.69 26.09 6.08
CA ARG A 790 5.08 24.81 5.72
C ARG A 790 5.86 24.19 4.55
N PRO A 791 6.22 22.89 4.61
CA PRO A 791 6.86 22.22 3.47
C PRO A 791 5.96 22.30 2.25
N THR A 792 6.54 22.43 1.05
CA THR A 792 5.82 22.52 -0.22
C THR A 792 5.88 21.20 -1.00
N VAL A 793 5.04 21.06 -2.03
CA VAL A 793 5.10 19.90 -2.95
C VAL A 793 6.50 19.77 -3.58
N ALA A 794 7.11 20.89 -3.97
CA ALA A 794 8.49 20.94 -4.47
C ALA A 794 9.51 20.42 -3.46
N ALA A 795 9.40 20.84 -2.19
CA ALA A 795 10.28 20.38 -1.12
C ALA A 795 10.11 18.88 -0.83
N ALA A 796 8.87 18.37 -0.85
CA ALA A 796 8.61 16.94 -0.68
C ALA A 796 9.15 16.09 -1.84
N ALA A 797 9.04 16.56 -3.09
CA ALA A 797 9.66 15.89 -4.24
C ALA A 797 11.19 15.84 -4.11
N GLN A 798 11.80 16.97 -3.74
CA GLN A 798 13.24 17.07 -3.51
C GLN A 798 13.71 16.10 -2.41
N ALA A 799 13.01 16.08 -1.27
CA ALA A 799 13.30 15.17 -0.17
C ALA A 799 13.10 13.70 -0.56
N LEU A 800 12.03 13.37 -1.30
CA LEU A 800 11.77 12.00 -1.75
C LEU A 800 12.85 11.49 -2.72
N LEU A 801 13.26 12.32 -3.68
CA LEU A 801 14.34 11.99 -4.62
C LEU A 801 15.66 11.76 -3.88
N TYR A 802 15.98 12.60 -2.89
CA TYR A 802 17.18 12.42 -2.07
C TYR A 802 17.13 11.17 -1.19
N ALA A 803 15.99 10.93 -0.52
CA ALA A 803 15.79 9.77 0.36
C ALA A 803 15.78 8.43 -0.39
N ARG A 804 15.40 8.44 -1.67
CA ARG A 804 15.31 7.24 -2.53
C ARG A 804 16.31 7.26 -3.69
N ARG A 805 17.40 8.02 -3.54
CA ARG A 805 18.43 8.22 -4.57
C ARG A 805 19.08 6.92 -5.06
N GLU A 806 19.24 5.94 -4.16
CA GLU A 806 19.89 4.65 -4.43
C GLU A 806 19.18 3.76 -5.47
N LEU A 807 17.91 4.05 -5.78
CA LEU A 807 17.13 3.23 -6.72
C LEU A 807 17.67 3.31 -8.16
N ASP A 808 18.10 4.50 -8.58
CA ASP A 808 18.72 4.77 -9.88
C ASP A 808 19.48 6.10 -9.81
N LEU A 809 20.69 6.08 -9.24
CA LEU A 809 21.53 7.28 -9.10
C LEU A 809 21.95 7.87 -10.44
N ASP A 810 22.23 7.00 -11.42
CA ASP A 810 22.73 7.38 -12.73
C ASP A 810 21.63 8.06 -13.57
N GLY A 811 20.40 7.51 -13.55
CA GLY A 811 19.22 8.17 -14.13
C GLY A 811 18.80 9.44 -13.38
N LEU A 812 18.96 9.47 -12.05
CA LEU A 812 18.63 10.65 -11.24
C LEU A 812 19.51 11.84 -11.61
N ALA A 813 20.83 11.63 -11.70
CA ALA A 813 21.77 12.67 -12.09
C ALA A 813 21.42 13.23 -13.49
N ASP A 814 21.09 12.34 -14.43
CA ASP A 814 20.68 12.71 -15.79
C ASP A 814 19.36 13.50 -15.84
N ALA A 815 18.39 13.15 -14.99
CA ALA A 815 17.12 13.85 -14.87
C ALA A 815 17.26 15.23 -14.21
N LEU A 816 18.09 15.32 -13.16
CA LEU A 816 18.37 16.58 -12.46
C LEU A 816 19.08 17.57 -13.39
N ILE A 817 20.07 17.12 -14.18
CA ILE A 817 20.78 18.03 -15.08
C ILE A 817 19.93 18.48 -16.27
N ALA A 818 18.98 17.65 -16.70
CA ALA A 818 17.99 18.02 -17.71
C ALA A 818 16.95 19.04 -17.20
N THR A 819 16.89 19.28 -15.89
CA THR A 819 15.91 20.16 -15.25
C THR A 819 16.58 21.48 -14.80
N PRO A 820 16.40 22.60 -15.51
CA PRO A 820 17.01 23.89 -15.14
C PRO A 820 16.29 24.53 -13.95
N HIS A 821 16.58 24.05 -12.74
CA HIS A 821 15.97 24.55 -11.50
C HIS A 821 16.98 24.58 -10.34
N GLN A 822 16.86 25.56 -9.44
CA GLN A 822 17.76 25.71 -8.29
C GLN A 822 17.83 24.43 -7.43
N ARG A 823 16.67 23.87 -7.05
CA ARG A 823 16.54 22.61 -6.30
C ARG A 823 17.26 21.42 -6.95
N ALA A 824 17.28 21.36 -8.29
CA ALA A 824 18.03 20.32 -9.00
C ALA A 824 19.54 20.50 -8.82
N GLY A 825 20.02 21.74 -8.85
CA GLY A 825 21.40 22.10 -8.54
C GLY A 825 21.78 21.78 -7.09
N GLU A 826 20.89 22.05 -6.12
CA GLU A 826 21.07 21.70 -4.71
C GLU A 826 21.19 20.18 -4.51
N LEU A 827 20.32 19.39 -5.15
CA LEU A 827 20.40 17.93 -5.10
C LEU A 827 21.68 17.42 -5.75
N LEU A 828 22.08 17.94 -6.91
CA LEU A 828 23.34 17.55 -7.54
C LEU A 828 24.56 17.91 -6.69
N ALA A 829 24.51 19.03 -5.95
CA ALA A 829 25.56 19.40 -5.00
C ALA A 829 25.59 18.46 -3.79
N ALA A 830 24.42 18.07 -3.25
CA ALA A 830 24.32 17.08 -2.19
C ALA A 830 24.82 15.70 -2.65
N LEU A 831 24.48 15.27 -3.87
CA LEU A 831 25.01 14.03 -4.46
C LEU A 831 26.53 14.09 -4.68
N ALA A 832 27.10 15.26 -4.96
CA ALA A 832 28.55 15.43 -5.04
C ALA A 832 29.25 15.24 -3.68
N GLU A 833 28.53 15.42 -2.58
CA GLU A 833 29.01 15.23 -1.22
C GLU A 833 28.83 13.79 -0.75
N ASP A 834 27.60 13.26 -0.88
CA ASP A 834 27.22 11.97 -0.32
C ASP A 834 27.59 10.80 -1.25
N GLU A 835 27.51 10.98 -2.58
CA GLU A 835 27.67 9.92 -3.58
C GLU A 835 28.71 10.27 -4.69
N PRO A 836 29.97 10.62 -4.34
CA PRO A 836 30.94 11.19 -5.28
C PRO A 836 31.31 10.25 -6.43
N THR A 837 31.36 8.93 -6.19
CA THR A 837 31.68 7.92 -7.20
C THR A 837 30.60 7.86 -8.31
N ALA A 838 29.31 7.89 -7.92
CA ALA A 838 28.21 7.88 -8.88
C ALA A 838 28.23 9.16 -9.74
N LEU A 839 28.48 10.32 -9.12
CA LEU A 839 28.57 11.58 -9.85
C LEU A 839 29.79 11.66 -10.79
N CYS A 840 30.92 11.03 -10.44
CA CYS A 840 32.06 10.90 -11.37
C CYS A 840 31.69 10.13 -12.64
N ARG A 841 30.90 9.05 -12.53
CA ARG A 841 30.37 8.32 -13.70
C ARG A 841 29.42 9.18 -14.52
N ALA A 842 28.53 9.92 -13.87
CA ALA A 842 27.61 10.83 -14.56
C ALA A 842 28.37 11.94 -15.32
N VAL A 843 29.39 12.54 -14.71
CA VAL A 843 30.26 13.56 -15.33
C VAL A 843 30.96 13.03 -16.58
N GLU A 844 31.49 11.81 -16.55
CA GLU A 844 32.10 11.18 -17.72
C GLU A 844 31.09 10.95 -18.84
N ARG A 845 29.89 10.43 -18.52
CA ARG A 845 28.79 10.26 -19.48
C ARG A 845 28.36 11.60 -20.08
N TRP A 846 28.26 12.66 -19.28
CA TRP A 846 27.88 13.99 -19.75
C TRP A 846 28.92 14.63 -20.66
N ALA A 847 30.22 14.37 -20.43
CA ALA A 847 31.29 14.83 -21.31
C ALA A 847 31.21 14.18 -22.71
N ARG A 848 30.81 12.90 -22.77
CA ARG A 848 30.59 12.16 -24.02
C ARG A 848 29.33 12.56 -24.79
N ASP A 849 28.39 13.28 -24.17
CA ASP A 849 27.12 13.63 -24.82
C ASP A 849 27.36 14.64 -25.96
N GLU A 850 27.24 14.17 -27.21
CA GLU A 850 27.51 14.94 -28.41
C GLU A 850 26.46 16.01 -28.67
N ASP A 851 25.19 15.69 -28.43
CA ASP A 851 24.04 16.49 -28.84
C ASP A 851 23.73 17.64 -27.86
N ARG A 852 24.20 17.59 -26.61
CA ARG A 852 23.73 18.48 -25.54
C ARG A 852 24.86 19.30 -24.88
N PRO A 853 25.12 20.55 -25.31
CA PRO A 853 26.19 21.38 -24.76
C PRO A 853 26.00 21.73 -23.27
N ALA A 854 24.76 21.76 -22.78
CA ALA A 854 24.46 21.98 -21.36
C ALA A 854 25.02 20.88 -20.45
N ARG A 855 25.00 19.62 -20.91
CA ARG A 855 25.57 18.48 -20.15
C ARG A 855 27.09 18.56 -20.09
N ARG A 856 27.76 18.95 -21.18
CA ARG A 856 29.21 19.16 -21.20
C ARG A 856 29.65 20.30 -20.28
N SER A 857 28.89 21.39 -20.26
CA SER A 857 29.11 22.49 -19.32
C SER A 857 28.93 22.05 -17.86
N ALA A 858 27.95 21.19 -17.60
CA ALA A 858 27.74 20.58 -16.28
C ALA A 858 28.88 19.64 -15.89
N ALA A 859 29.38 18.82 -16.84
CA ALA A 859 30.53 17.94 -16.63
C ALA A 859 31.73 18.75 -16.15
N ALA A 860 32.08 19.84 -16.84
CA ALA A 860 33.19 20.71 -16.44
C ALA A 860 33.00 21.29 -15.03
N ARG A 861 31.78 21.76 -14.70
CA ARG A 861 31.46 22.33 -13.38
C ARG A 861 31.55 21.30 -12.25
N TYR A 862 30.89 20.16 -12.38
CA TYR A 862 30.84 19.15 -11.33
C TYR A 862 32.15 18.37 -11.22
N ALA A 863 32.91 18.22 -12.31
CA ALA A 863 34.26 17.65 -12.25
C ALA A 863 35.20 18.49 -11.38
N GLY A 864 35.10 19.83 -11.46
CA GLY A 864 35.86 20.74 -10.60
C GLY A 864 35.47 20.64 -9.12
N LEU A 865 34.17 20.50 -8.81
CA LEU A 865 33.68 20.28 -7.44
C LEU A 865 34.15 18.94 -6.86
N LEU A 866 34.06 17.87 -7.66
CA LEU A 866 34.44 16.52 -7.26
C LEU A 866 35.95 16.35 -7.10
N GLN A 867 36.75 17.05 -7.89
CA GLN A 867 38.21 16.98 -7.84
C GLN A 867 38.77 17.25 -6.43
N GLN A 868 38.15 18.15 -5.66
CA GLN A 868 38.59 18.47 -4.30
C GLN A 868 38.23 17.38 -3.28
N ARG A 869 37.28 16.50 -3.62
CA ARG A 869 36.67 15.52 -2.70
C ARG A 869 37.14 14.09 -2.99
N VAL A 870 37.45 13.78 -4.24
CA VAL A 870 37.75 12.42 -4.70
C VAL A 870 39.22 12.05 -4.47
N THR A 871 39.43 10.95 -3.74
CA THR A 871 40.77 10.37 -3.49
C THR A 871 41.01 9.03 -4.20
N ALA A 872 39.95 8.30 -4.54
CA ALA A 872 40.03 7.01 -5.20
C ALA A 872 40.53 7.11 -6.65
N GLU A 873 41.42 6.22 -7.06
CA GLU A 873 42.01 6.25 -8.41
C GLU A 873 40.99 5.96 -9.51
N GLY A 874 40.00 5.09 -9.26
CA GLY A 874 38.94 4.80 -10.24
C GLY A 874 38.13 6.06 -10.59
N ASP A 875 37.75 6.82 -9.58
CA ASP A 875 36.97 8.05 -9.76
C ASP A 875 37.83 9.16 -10.40
N ARG A 876 39.10 9.30 -10.01
CA ARG A 876 40.05 10.19 -10.69
C ARG A 876 40.23 9.83 -12.16
N ALA A 877 40.23 8.54 -12.50
CA ALA A 877 40.32 8.10 -13.90
C ALA A 877 39.07 8.48 -14.71
N LEU A 878 37.87 8.43 -14.12
CA LEU A 878 36.64 8.92 -14.76
C LEU A 878 36.69 10.44 -15.00
N LEU A 879 37.11 11.21 -14.01
CA LEU A 879 37.26 12.66 -14.16
C LEU A 879 38.34 13.03 -15.19
N ARG A 880 39.45 12.29 -15.22
CA ARG A 880 40.50 12.41 -16.24
C ARG A 880 39.94 12.16 -17.64
N SER A 881 39.22 11.06 -17.82
CA SER A 881 38.59 10.71 -19.10
C SER A 881 37.60 11.80 -19.54
N ALA A 882 36.75 12.28 -18.63
CA ALA A 882 35.80 13.35 -18.92
C ALA A 882 36.51 14.63 -19.40
N ALA A 883 37.59 15.05 -18.74
CA ALA A 883 38.36 16.22 -19.13
C ALA A 883 39.10 16.03 -20.47
N GLU A 884 39.62 14.84 -20.75
CA GLU A 884 40.24 14.53 -22.06
C GLU A 884 39.21 14.63 -23.20
N ILE A 885 38.01 14.07 -23.02
CA ILE A 885 36.91 14.14 -24.00
C ILE A 885 36.53 15.60 -24.29
N LEU A 886 36.46 16.45 -23.27
CA LEU A 886 36.17 17.88 -23.46
C LEU A 886 37.27 18.62 -24.22
N LEU A 887 38.55 18.24 -24.04
CA LEU A 887 39.68 18.86 -24.74
C LEU A 887 39.80 18.43 -26.21
N GLU A 888 39.38 17.21 -26.55
CA GLU A 888 39.40 16.72 -27.93
C GLU A 888 38.44 17.51 -28.85
N ARG A 889 37.46 18.21 -28.26
CA ARG A 889 36.41 18.93 -29.00
C ARG A 889 36.72 20.42 -29.11
N PRO A 890 36.95 20.95 -30.34
CA PRO A 890 37.23 22.37 -30.53
C PRO A 890 36.05 23.30 -30.20
N GLU A 891 34.81 22.83 -30.40
CA GLU A 891 33.59 23.60 -30.15
C GLU A 891 33.38 23.95 -28.67
N ASP A 892 33.97 23.15 -27.76
CA ASP A 892 33.88 23.33 -26.31
C ASP A 892 35.08 24.14 -25.76
N ALA A 893 35.70 25.01 -26.58
CA ALA A 893 36.82 25.88 -26.17
C ALA A 893 36.52 26.72 -24.91
N GLY A 894 35.24 27.01 -24.65
CA GLY A 894 34.78 27.62 -23.41
C GLY A 894 35.13 26.84 -22.13
N LEU A 895 35.19 25.51 -22.24
CA LEU A 895 35.35 24.54 -21.14
C LEU A 895 36.80 24.04 -20.99
N HIS A 896 37.67 24.28 -21.96
CA HIS A 896 39.05 23.76 -21.99
C HIS A 896 39.88 24.22 -20.77
N ALA A 897 39.67 25.44 -20.28
CA ALA A 897 40.34 25.92 -19.06
C ALA A 897 40.01 25.06 -17.82
N ALA A 898 38.74 24.67 -17.67
CA ALA A 898 38.30 23.81 -16.57
C ALA A 898 38.87 22.39 -16.72
N ALA A 899 38.87 21.84 -17.93
CA ALA A 899 39.46 20.53 -18.23
C ALA A 899 40.98 20.51 -17.99
N HIS A 900 41.70 21.54 -18.42
CA HIS A 900 43.13 21.71 -18.15
C HIS A 900 43.43 21.81 -16.65
N THR A 901 42.64 22.60 -15.91
CA THR A 901 42.77 22.70 -14.45
C THR A 901 42.65 21.32 -13.79
N LEU A 902 41.67 20.53 -14.24
CA LEU A 902 41.45 19.19 -13.71
C LEU A 902 42.63 18.25 -13.99
N LEU A 903 43.09 18.20 -15.24
CA LEU A 903 44.16 17.30 -15.68
C LEU A 903 45.55 17.66 -15.11
N VAL A 904 45.81 18.95 -14.86
CA VAL A 904 47.07 19.41 -14.24
C VAL A 904 47.15 19.02 -12.77
N ARG A 905 46.02 19.06 -12.06
CA ARG A 905 45.92 18.63 -10.66
C ARG A 905 46.01 17.11 -10.50
N ASP A 906 45.56 16.33 -11.49
CA ASP A 906 45.73 14.88 -11.50
C ASP A 906 47.20 14.45 -11.67
N PRO A 907 47.81 13.73 -10.71
CA PRO A 907 49.23 13.37 -10.76
C PRO A 907 49.64 12.55 -11.99
N LYS A 908 48.76 11.69 -12.54
CA LYS A 908 49.08 10.85 -13.70
C LYS A 908 49.02 11.60 -15.03
N ALA A 909 48.05 12.51 -15.17
CA ALA A 909 47.85 13.31 -16.39
C ALA A 909 48.70 14.58 -16.43
N ARG A 910 49.14 15.10 -15.27
CA ARG A 910 49.86 16.38 -15.13
C ARG A 910 50.96 16.59 -16.16
N GLY A 911 51.89 15.66 -16.26
CA GLY A 911 53.06 15.80 -17.15
C GLY A 911 52.69 15.97 -18.62
N ARG A 912 51.62 15.30 -19.08
CA ARG A 912 51.14 15.37 -20.47
C ARG A 912 50.40 16.67 -20.77
N HIS A 913 49.60 17.17 -19.84
CA HIS A 913 48.67 18.28 -20.10
C HIS A 913 49.17 19.65 -19.61
N LEU A 914 50.17 19.71 -18.72
CA LEU A 914 50.75 20.96 -18.23
C LEU A 914 51.27 21.88 -19.35
N PRO A 915 52.00 21.40 -20.39
CA PRO A 915 52.43 22.28 -21.49
C PRO A 915 51.27 22.91 -22.28
N GLY A 916 50.11 22.23 -22.35
CA GLY A 916 48.89 22.79 -22.95
C GLY A 916 48.28 23.89 -22.09
N ALA A 917 48.12 23.63 -20.80
CA ALA A 917 47.59 24.60 -19.83
C ALA A 917 48.45 25.87 -19.75
N LEU A 918 49.78 25.72 -19.70
CA LEU A 918 50.73 26.85 -19.67
C LEU A 918 50.66 27.70 -20.95
N ARG A 919 50.47 27.08 -22.12
CA ARG A 919 50.27 27.80 -23.38
C ARG A 919 48.96 28.57 -23.40
N ALA A 920 47.86 27.97 -22.93
CA ALA A 920 46.56 28.64 -22.84
C ALA A 920 46.60 29.82 -21.84
N PHE A 921 47.25 29.62 -20.69
CA PHE A 921 47.49 30.68 -19.70
C PHE A 921 48.33 31.83 -20.31
N ALA A 922 49.45 31.51 -20.97
CA ALA A 922 50.28 32.50 -21.66
C ALA A 922 49.55 33.19 -22.81
N ALA A 923 48.64 32.49 -23.50
CA ALA A 923 47.78 33.04 -24.54
C ALA A 923 46.73 34.04 -23.99
N GLY A 924 46.51 34.00 -22.68
CA GLY A 924 45.73 34.98 -21.95
C GLY A 924 44.32 34.55 -21.58
N ASP A 925 44.06 33.23 -21.51
CA ASP A 925 42.79 32.71 -21.01
C ASP A 925 42.58 33.11 -19.54
N PRO A 926 41.58 33.96 -19.23
CA PRO A 926 41.35 34.43 -17.87
C PRO A 926 40.75 33.37 -16.94
N ARG A 927 40.30 32.22 -17.48
CA ARG A 927 39.65 31.15 -16.71
C ARG A 927 40.64 30.16 -16.10
N LEU A 928 41.93 30.28 -16.43
CA LEU A 928 43.00 29.48 -15.80
C LEU A 928 43.56 30.24 -14.57
N PRO A 929 43.34 29.73 -13.35
CA PRO A 929 43.77 30.40 -12.12
C PRO A 929 45.29 30.39 -11.95
N VAL A 930 45.83 31.46 -11.36
CA VAL A 930 47.27 31.54 -11.00
C VAL A 930 47.61 30.58 -9.85
N GLU A 931 46.62 30.26 -9.02
CA GLU A 931 46.68 29.29 -7.93
C GLU A 931 47.09 27.91 -8.44
N LEU A 932 46.61 27.50 -9.63
CA LEU A 932 47.00 26.24 -10.27
C LEU A 932 48.50 26.20 -10.57
N LEU A 933 49.08 27.34 -10.96
CA LEU A 933 50.50 27.46 -11.24
C LEU A 933 51.33 27.35 -9.97
N ALA A 934 50.84 27.92 -8.85
CA ALA A 934 51.47 27.81 -7.55
C ALA A 934 51.52 26.35 -7.06
N GLU A 935 50.46 25.57 -7.29
CA GLU A 935 50.39 24.15 -6.92
C GLU A 935 51.43 23.28 -7.65
N VAL A 936 51.67 23.54 -8.94
CA VAL A 936 52.63 22.76 -9.74
C VAL A 936 54.06 23.29 -9.69
N PHE A 937 54.23 24.57 -9.29
CA PHE A 937 55.52 25.26 -9.24
C PHE A 937 56.65 24.45 -8.58
N PRO A 938 56.46 23.79 -7.42
CA PRO A 938 57.55 23.05 -6.76
C PRO A 938 58.18 21.95 -7.64
N SER A 939 57.43 21.45 -8.62
CA SER A 939 57.87 20.36 -9.50
C SER A 939 58.21 20.82 -10.93
N HIS A 940 57.79 22.01 -11.34
CA HIS A 940 57.89 22.49 -12.73
C HIS A 940 58.20 24.01 -12.78
N GLN A 941 59.27 24.43 -12.11
CA GLN A 941 59.62 25.85 -11.91
C GLN A 941 59.81 26.61 -13.24
N GLU A 942 60.73 26.19 -14.10
CA GLU A 942 61.06 26.90 -15.34
C GLU A 942 59.88 27.04 -16.33
N PRO A 943 59.09 25.97 -16.62
CA PRO A 943 57.92 26.10 -17.48
C PRO A 943 56.87 27.09 -16.94
N VAL A 944 56.65 27.10 -15.62
CA VAL A 944 55.68 28.02 -14.98
C VAL A 944 56.18 29.46 -15.07
N LEU A 945 57.46 29.71 -14.78
CA LEU A 945 58.05 31.05 -14.91
C LEU A 945 58.00 31.55 -16.35
N ALA A 946 58.32 30.71 -17.34
CA ALA A 946 58.23 31.07 -18.75
C ALA A 946 56.80 31.46 -19.16
N ALA A 947 55.78 30.75 -18.68
CA ALA A 947 54.38 31.07 -18.97
C ALA A 947 53.92 32.38 -18.30
N LEU A 948 54.34 32.61 -17.04
CA LEU A 948 54.08 33.86 -16.32
C LEU A 948 54.73 35.05 -17.03
N ARG A 949 56.00 34.93 -17.45
CA ARG A 949 56.69 35.97 -18.25
C ARG A 949 55.96 36.26 -19.55
N ALA A 950 55.62 35.21 -20.30
CA ALA A 950 54.91 35.36 -21.56
C ALA A 950 53.54 36.03 -21.37
N ARG A 951 52.82 35.73 -20.29
CA ARG A 951 51.53 36.35 -19.94
C ARG A 951 51.70 37.83 -19.56
N LEU A 952 52.70 38.14 -18.73
CA LEU A 952 53.01 39.49 -18.26
C LEU A 952 53.56 40.40 -19.37
N ALA A 953 54.22 39.84 -20.38
CA ALA A 953 54.75 40.59 -21.53
C ALA A 953 53.69 40.97 -22.58
N ARG A 954 52.44 40.50 -22.46
CA ARG A 954 51.39 40.81 -23.44
C ARG A 954 50.75 42.18 -23.18
N PRO A 955 50.50 42.97 -24.24
CA PRO A 955 49.80 44.25 -24.10
C PRO A 955 48.32 44.04 -23.70
N GLY A 956 47.86 44.81 -22.70
CA GLY A 956 46.48 44.86 -22.20
C GLY A 956 46.34 44.60 -20.70
N ASP A 957 45.14 44.80 -20.14
CA ASP A 957 44.84 44.75 -18.68
C ASP A 957 45.03 43.36 -18.02
N GLY A 958 45.34 42.32 -18.81
CA GLY A 958 45.51 40.95 -18.31
C GLY A 958 46.75 40.74 -17.43
N GLY A 959 47.83 41.52 -17.62
CA GLY A 959 49.04 41.45 -16.80
C GLY A 959 48.81 41.91 -15.36
N GLY A 960 48.04 42.98 -15.20
CA GLY A 960 47.65 43.52 -13.90
C GLY A 960 46.84 42.54 -13.04
N ALA A 961 45.89 41.83 -13.65
CA ALA A 961 45.12 40.79 -12.95
C ALA A 961 46.01 39.63 -12.46
N VAL A 962 47.03 39.25 -13.22
CA VAL A 962 47.99 38.21 -12.83
C VAL A 962 48.88 38.68 -11.68
N LEU A 963 49.38 39.92 -11.73
CA LEU A 963 50.12 40.52 -10.61
C LEU A 963 49.26 40.59 -9.35
N ARG A 964 47.99 40.99 -9.46
CA ARG A 964 47.04 41.00 -8.33
C ARG A 964 46.86 39.62 -7.70
N ALA A 965 46.66 38.59 -8.53
CA ALA A 965 46.53 37.22 -8.06
C ALA A 965 47.83 36.71 -7.41
N LEU A 966 49.00 36.95 -8.03
CA LEU A 966 50.30 36.63 -7.45
C LEU A 966 50.54 37.34 -6.10
N ALA A 967 49.99 38.55 -5.93
CA ALA A 967 50.11 39.29 -4.69
C ALA A 967 49.38 38.58 -3.51
N GLY A 968 48.28 37.88 -3.80
CA GLY A 968 47.50 37.15 -2.80
C GLY A 968 48.02 35.75 -2.46
N LEU A 969 49.10 35.28 -3.08
CA LEU A 969 49.59 33.91 -2.88
C LEU A 969 50.60 33.80 -1.73
N ASP A 970 50.36 32.83 -0.85
CA ASP A 970 51.24 32.52 0.29
C ASP A 970 52.34 31.49 -0.02
N THR A 971 52.46 31.05 -1.27
CA THR A 971 53.44 30.00 -1.65
C THR A 971 54.86 30.56 -1.66
N PRO A 972 55.75 30.20 -0.70
CA PRO A 972 57.04 30.88 -0.54
C PRO A 972 57.98 30.69 -1.74
N ALA A 973 57.97 29.50 -2.34
CA ALA A 973 58.84 29.15 -3.46
C ALA A 973 58.53 29.99 -4.72
N LEU A 974 57.25 30.20 -5.03
CA LEU A 974 56.85 31.05 -6.15
C LEU A 974 57.08 32.53 -5.82
N ALA A 975 56.71 32.97 -4.60
CA ALA A 975 56.82 34.36 -4.18
C ALA A 975 58.26 34.92 -4.26
N LEU A 976 59.29 34.09 -4.04
CA LEU A 976 60.70 34.47 -4.22
C LEU A 976 61.04 34.85 -5.67
N HIS A 977 60.42 34.19 -6.65
CA HIS A 977 60.66 34.43 -8.07
C HIS A 977 59.78 35.56 -8.63
N VAL A 978 58.64 35.84 -8.00
CA VAL A 978 57.73 36.92 -8.42
C VAL A 978 58.41 38.29 -8.41
N ALA A 979 59.34 38.54 -7.48
CA ALA A 979 60.12 39.77 -7.48
C ALA A 979 60.89 40.01 -8.80
N GLY A 980 61.41 38.95 -9.41
CA GLY A 980 62.03 39.02 -10.74
C GLY A 980 61.01 39.30 -11.84
N LEU A 981 59.85 38.64 -11.80
CA LEU A 981 58.76 38.83 -12.76
C LEU A 981 58.19 40.26 -12.72
N VAL A 982 58.07 40.86 -11.54
CA VAL A 982 57.63 42.26 -11.37
C VAL A 982 58.64 43.22 -12.00
N ARG A 983 59.94 42.96 -11.86
CA ARG A 983 61.00 43.76 -12.52
C ARG A 983 60.91 43.62 -14.04
N GLU A 984 60.79 42.40 -14.55
CA GLU A 984 60.63 42.15 -15.99
C GLU A 984 59.34 42.79 -16.55
N TYR A 985 58.25 42.81 -15.77
CA TYR A 985 57.01 43.50 -16.13
C TYR A 985 57.21 45.01 -16.27
N ILE A 986 57.87 45.63 -15.29
CA ILE A 986 58.20 47.07 -15.30
C ILE A 986 59.09 47.42 -16.48
N ASP A 987 60.09 46.58 -16.78
CA ASP A 987 60.99 46.77 -17.92
C ASP A 987 60.22 46.68 -19.27
N ALA A 988 59.21 45.82 -19.35
CA ALA A 988 58.36 45.66 -20.54
C ALA A 988 57.25 46.74 -20.65
N HIS A 989 56.81 47.33 -19.54
CA HIS A 989 55.71 48.31 -19.46
C HIS A 989 56.13 49.54 -18.65
N PRO A 990 57.07 50.37 -19.15
CA PRO A 990 57.67 51.46 -18.38
C PRO A 990 56.69 52.57 -17.97
N ASP A 991 55.56 52.69 -18.68
CA ASP A 991 54.52 53.68 -18.41
C ASP A 991 53.44 53.18 -17.43
N ASP A 992 53.40 51.88 -17.10
CA ASP A 992 52.39 51.29 -16.21
C ASP A 992 52.91 51.06 -14.79
N GLY A 993 52.89 52.13 -14.00
CA GLY A 993 53.19 52.08 -12.57
C GLY A 993 52.09 51.49 -11.70
N THR A 994 50.84 51.48 -12.18
CA THR A 994 49.64 51.23 -11.36
C THR A 994 49.60 49.80 -10.86
N HIS A 995 49.76 48.82 -11.74
CA HIS A 995 49.66 47.39 -11.38
C HIS A 995 50.86 46.89 -10.56
N ALA A 996 52.06 47.42 -10.82
CA ALA A 996 53.24 47.12 -10.01
C ALA A 996 53.11 47.68 -8.59
N ALA A 997 52.55 48.88 -8.45
CA ALA A 997 52.27 49.46 -7.14
C ALA A 997 51.13 48.73 -6.41
N GLU A 998 50.07 48.32 -7.11
CA GLU A 998 48.98 47.51 -6.56
C GLU A 998 49.47 46.15 -6.04
N TYR A 999 50.39 45.49 -6.75
CA TYR A 999 51.06 44.27 -6.26
C TYR A 999 51.75 44.51 -4.92
N VAL A 1000 52.52 45.61 -4.80
CA VAL A 1000 53.19 45.98 -3.56
C VAL A 1000 52.17 46.27 -2.46
N ASP A 1001 51.09 47.00 -2.78
CA ASP A 1001 50.02 47.35 -1.84
C ASP A 1001 49.36 46.12 -1.23
N LEU A 1002 49.00 45.13 -2.05
CA LEU A 1002 48.39 43.88 -1.61
C LEU A 1002 49.36 43.00 -0.82
N ARG A 1003 50.64 42.94 -1.22
CA ARG A 1003 51.65 42.18 -0.46
C ARG A 1003 51.95 42.81 0.90
N LEU A 1004 51.89 44.13 1.02
CA LEU A 1004 52.10 44.81 2.29
C LEU A 1004 51.08 44.36 3.36
N GLU A 1005 49.88 43.94 2.96
CA GLU A 1005 48.83 43.45 3.87
C GLU A 1005 49.11 42.05 4.43
N HIS A 1006 50.14 41.33 3.94
CA HIS A 1006 50.60 40.07 4.53
C HIS A 1006 51.52 40.30 5.76
N GLY A 1007 51.61 41.54 6.25
CA GLY A 1007 52.28 41.91 7.49
C GLY A 1007 53.82 41.72 7.47
N PRO A 1008 54.45 41.38 8.61
CA PRO A 1008 55.91 41.28 8.72
C PRO A 1008 56.55 40.25 7.77
N ALA A 1009 55.81 39.22 7.36
CA ALA A 1009 56.30 38.19 6.44
C ALA A 1009 56.61 38.75 5.04
N ALA A 1010 55.91 39.81 4.62
CA ALA A 1010 56.13 40.46 3.32
C ALA A 1010 57.48 41.21 3.26
N ARG A 1011 58.07 41.57 4.42
CA ARG A 1011 59.31 42.35 4.49
C ARG A 1011 60.46 41.66 3.76
N ALA A 1012 60.59 40.35 3.89
CA ALA A 1012 61.67 39.58 3.25
C ALA A 1012 61.64 39.64 1.71
N LEU A 1013 60.47 39.90 1.12
CA LEU A 1013 60.27 39.94 -0.34
C LEU A 1013 60.23 41.38 -0.86
N LEU A 1014 59.51 42.27 -0.18
CA LEU A 1014 59.27 43.63 -0.63
C LEU A 1014 60.49 44.54 -0.43
N LEU A 1015 61.24 44.38 0.67
CA LEU A 1015 62.42 45.22 0.92
C LEU A 1015 63.51 45.04 -0.14
N PRO A 1016 63.93 43.81 -0.52
CA PRO A 1016 64.88 43.63 -1.62
C PRO A 1016 64.31 44.04 -2.99
N LEU A 1017 63.02 43.81 -3.24
CA LEU A 1017 62.36 44.19 -4.49
C LEU A 1017 62.39 45.71 -4.69
N VAL A 1018 61.82 46.47 -3.74
CA VAL A 1018 61.71 47.93 -3.80
C VAL A 1018 63.09 48.58 -3.74
N THR A 1019 64.00 48.09 -2.90
CA THR A 1019 65.37 48.63 -2.84
C THR A 1019 66.08 48.47 -4.18
N GLY A 1020 65.98 47.32 -4.84
CA GLY A 1020 66.63 47.14 -6.14
C GLY A 1020 65.92 47.83 -7.31
N LEU A 1021 64.60 48.03 -7.25
CA LEU A 1021 63.86 48.90 -8.17
C LEU A 1021 64.27 50.37 -8.06
N LEU A 1022 64.86 50.78 -6.94
CA LEU A 1022 65.32 52.16 -6.74
C LEU A 1022 66.82 52.28 -6.98
N ARG A 1023 67.64 51.41 -6.37
CA ARG A 1023 69.10 51.58 -6.29
C ARG A 1023 69.89 50.80 -7.34
N ASP A 1024 69.51 49.55 -7.63
CA ASP A 1024 70.28 48.69 -8.55
C ASP A 1024 70.00 49.05 -10.01
N ARG A 1025 68.71 49.08 -10.36
CA ARG A 1025 68.22 49.45 -11.69
C ARG A 1025 67.00 50.36 -11.51
N PRO A 1026 67.21 51.69 -11.50
CA PRO A 1026 66.14 52.63 -11.18
C PRO A 1026 64.94 52.49 -12.11
N ALA A 1027 63.77 52.22 -11.53
CA ALA A 1027 62.50 52.11 -12.24
C ALA A 1027 62.13 53.47 -12.88
N PRO A 1028 61.36 53.46 -13.99
CA PRO A 1028 60.88 54.67 -14.64
C PRO A 1028 60.05 55.58 -13.71
N PRO A 1029 60.01 56.90 -13.95
CA PRO A 1029 59.27 57.84 -13.11
C PRO A 1029 57.79 57.48 -12.85
N PRO A 1030 56.99 57.00 -13.83
CA PRO A 1030 55.60 56.59 -13.59
C PRO A 1030 55.45 55.49 -12.54
N VAL A 1031 56.35 54.51 -12.55
CA VAL A 1031 56.38 53.40 -11.58
C VAL A 1031 56.78 53.88 -10.21
N ARG A 1032 57.79 54.75 -10.12
CA ARG A 1032 58.22 55.34 -8.84
C ARG A 1032 57.12 56.22 -8.25
N ALA A 1033 56.39 56.99 -9.07
CA ALA A 1033 55.28 57.82 -8.63
C ALA A 1033 54.12 56.98 -8.07
N ALA A 1034 53.77 55.87 -8.74
CA ALA A 1034 52.74 54.94 -8.27
C ALA A 1034 53.15 54.22 -6.97
N LEU A 1035 54.41 53.76 -6.87
CA LEU A 1035 54.96 53.18 -5.63
C LEU A 1035 54.92 54.20 -4.49
N ALA A 1036 55.27 55.45 -4.79
CA ALA A 1036 55.25 56.52 -3.81
C ALA A 1036 53.84 56.78 -3.28
N ALA A 1037 52.81 56.73 -4.13
CA ALA A 1037 51.42 56.84 -3.73
C ALA A 1037 50.98 55.70 -2.80
N VAL A 1038 51.37 54.46 -3.09
CA VAL A 1038 51.08 53.28 -2.26
C VAL A 1038 51.80 53.33 -0.91
N LEU A 1039 53.10 53.61 -0.90
CA LEU A 1039 53.91 53.67 0.31
C LEU A 1039 53.50 54.83 1.22
N ALA A 1040 53.09 55.96 0.64
CA ALA A 1040 52.53 57.11 1.35
C ALA A 1040 51.01 56.99 1.58
N GLY A 1041 50.40 55.85 1.31
CA GLY A 1041 49.00 55.56 1.66
C GLY A 1041 48.80 55.34 3.17
N PRO A 1042 47.54 55.34 3.66
CA PRO A 1042 47.25 55.18 5.09
C PRO A 1042 47.58 53.78 5.64
N GLY A 1043 47.37 52.72 4.84
CA GLY A 1043 47.63 51.31 5.20
C GLY A 1043 46.83 50.76 6.39
N SER A 1044 46.79 49.43 6.53
CA SER A 1044 46.29 48.73 7.72
C SER A 1044 47.29 48.75 8.88
N ALA A 1045 46.92 48.23 10.05
CA ALA A 1045 47.85 48.11 11.17
C ALA A 1045 49.09 47.26 10.82
N ASP A 1046 48.90 46.20 10.03
CA ASP A 1046 49.94 45.24 9.67
C ASP A 1046 50.89 45.77 8.59
N SER A 1047 50.41 46.60 7.66
CA SER A 1047 51.25 47.15 6.58
C SER A 1047 52.02 48.42 6.96
N ARG A 1048 51.59 49.17 7.97
CA ARG A 1048 52.17 50.48 8.35
C ARG A 1048 53.69 50.47 8.64
N PRO A 1049 54.26 49.52 9.41
CA PRO A 1049 55.69 49.54 9.72
C PRO A 1049 56.55 49.39 8.46
N LEU A 1050 56.19 48.45 7.58
CA LEU A 1050 56.92 48.18 6.35
C LEU A 1050 56.71 49.29 5.31
N ARG A 1051 55.51 49.86 5.20
CA ARG A 1051 55.25 51.05 4.38
C ARG A 1051 56.17 52.21 4.76
N ALA A 1052 56.31 52.47 6.07
CA ALA A 1052 57.18 53.53 6.56
C ALA A 1052 58.66 53.27 6.23
N GLU A 1053 59.14 52.03 6.45
CA GLU A 1053 60.51 51.63 6.11
C GLU A 1053 60.81 51.81 4.62
N LEU A 1054 59.93 51.32 3.74
CA LEU A 1054 60.11 51.42 2.28
C LEU A 1054 59.94 52.85 1.76
N LEU A 1055 59.06 53.65 2.37
CA LEU A 1055 58.90 55.06 2.06
C LEU A 1055 60.17 55.85 2.34
N GLU A 1056 60.88 55.54 3.43
CA GLU A 1056 62.17 56.14 3.72
C GLU A 1056 63.22 55.79 2.66
N VAL A 1057 63.26 54.53 2.19
CA VAL A 1057 64.14 54.10 1.10
C VAL A 1057 63.86 54.89 -0.19
N LEU A 1058 62.58 55.13 -0.51
CA LEU A 1058 62.17 55.93 -1.67
C LEU A 1058 62.56 57.40 -1.53
N LEU A 1059 62.32 58.01 -0.36
CA LEU A 1059 62.67 59.40 -0.08
C LEU A 1059 64.18 59.63 -0.12
N GLU A 1060 64.98 58.71 0.42
CA GLU A 1060 66.45 58.77 0.35
C GLU A 1060 66.96 58.70 -1.09
N PHE A 1061 66.35 57.83 -1.92
CA PHE A 1061 66.69 57.71 -3.33
C PHE A 1061 66.33 58.97 -4.13
N GLU A 1062 65.12 59.51 -3.97
CA GLU A 1062 64.70 60.73 -4.67
C GLU A 1062 65.49 61.96 -4.20
N GLN A 1063 65.93 61.97 -2.94
CA GLN A 1063 66.80 63.02 -2.39
C GLN A 1063 68.19 63.06 -3.04
N THR A 1064 68.76 61.89 -3.35
CA THR A 1064 70.16 61.76 -3.77
C THR A 1064 70.29 61.64 -5.29
N THR A 1065 69.46 60.80 -5.91
CA THR A 1065 69.68 60.25 -7.26
C THR A 1065 68.50 60.48 -8.20
N GLY A 1066 67.26 60.14 -7.82
CA GLY A 1066 66.09 60.13 -8.73
C GLY A 1066 65.61 61.51 -9.18
N ARG A 1067 65.52 62.46 -8.23
CA ARG A 1067 65.16 63.88 -8.38
C ARG A 1067 64.00 64.17 -9.34
N ASN A 1068 63.02 63.27 -9.45
CA ASN A 1068 61.92 63.48 -10.38
C ASN A 1068 60.72 64.17 -9.69
N PRO A 1069 60.29 65.35 -10.17
CA PRO A 1069 59.18 66.09 -9.55
C PRO A 1069 57.84 65.35 -9.58
N ASP A 1070 57.58 64.47 -10.56
CA ASP A 1070 56.31 63.74 -10.68
C ASP A 1070 56.12 62.73 -9.53
N VAL A 1071 57.22 62.14 -9.05
CA VAL A 1071 57.22 61.21 -7.90
C VAL A 1071 56.91 61.95 -6.60
N LEU A 1072 57.51 63.14 -6.44
CA LEU A 1072 57.31 63.98 -5.27
C LEU A 1072 55.90 64.61 -5.25
N GLU A 1073 55.33 64.92 -6.42
CA GLU A 1073 53.94 65.36 -6.53
C GLU A 1073 52.95 64.24 -6.17
N ALA A 1074 53.22 63.01 -6.60
CA ALA A 1074 52.44 61.84 -6.19
C ALA A 1074 52.50 61.60 -4.67
N LEU A 1075 53.67 61.78 -4.04
CA LEU A 1075 53.81 61.74 -2.58
C LEU A 1075 52.98 62.83 -1.88
N LEU A 1076 52.98 64.05 -2.41
CA LEU A 1076 52.20 65.15 -1.87
C LEU A 1076 50.71 64.84 -1.90
N ARG A 1077 50.20 64.36 -3.04
CA ARG A 1077 48.79 63.95 -3.17
C ARG A 1077 48.44 62.79 -2.23
N ALA A 1078 49.28 61.76 -2.15
CA ALA A 1078 49.04 60.63 -1.25
C ALA A 1078 49.11 61.01 0.23
N ALA A 1079 50.02 61.92 0.60
CA ALA A 1079 50.09 62.47 1.95
C ALA A 1079 48.83 63.25 2.31
N ALA A 1080 48.30 64.05 1.38
CA ALA A 1080 47.05 64.79 1.55
C ALA A 1080 45.85 63.84 1.68
N LEU A 1081 45.65 62.91 0.74
CA LEU A 1081 44.56 61.95 0.78
C LEU A 1081 44.56 61.07 2.04
N GLY A 1082 45.75 60.78 2.59
CA GLY A 1082 45.91 60.02 3.83
C GLY A 1082 45.74 60.82 5.12
N SER A 1083 45.51 62.13 5.07
CA SER A 1083 45.60 63.01 6.25
C SER A 1083 44.57 62.75 7.33
N GLU A 1084 43.37 62.27 6.99
CA GLU A 1084 42.32 61.92 7.96
C GLU A 1084 42.65 60.64 8.75
N ARG A 1085 43.35 59.69 8.11
CA ARG A 1085 43.62 58.36 8.68
C ARG A 1085 45.01 58.26 9.31
N ARG A 1086 45.88 59.24 9.07
CA ARG A 1086 47.26 59.32 9.60
C ARG A 1086 47.35 60.42 10.67
N PRO A 1087 48.10 60.20 11.76
CA PRO A 1087 48.35 61.27 12.74
C PRO A 1087 48.91 62.53 12.09
N GLU A 1088 48.34 63.68 12.46
CA GLU A 1088 48.68 65.00 11.91
C GLU A 1088 50.19 65.26 11.86
N ILE A 1089 50.93 64.89 12.91
CA ILE A 1089 52.40 65.05 13.00
C ILE A 1089 53.13 64.32 11.87
N ARG A 1090 52.70 63.10 11.51
CA ARG A 1090 53.32 62.32 10.43
C ARG A 1090 52.94 62.86 9.06
N THR A 1091 51.69 63.30 8.88
CA THR A 1091 51.23 63.96 7.65
C THR A 1091 52.01 65.26 7.42
N ARG A 1092 52.17 66.07 8.47
CA ARG A 1092 52.97 67.30 8.50
C ARG A 1092 54.41 67.04 8.09
N ALA A 1093 55.06 66.05 8.70
CA ALA A 1093 56.43 65.69 8.42
C ALA A 1093 56.63 65.22 6.96
N LEU A 1094 55.71 64.41 6.43
CA LEU A 1094 55.78 63.92 5.06
C LEU A 1094 55.59 65.05 4.04
N VAL A 1095 54.56 65.89 4.21
CA VAL A 1095 54.30 67.06 3.33
C VAL A 1095 55.48 68.04 3.35
N HIS A 1096 56.01 68.34 4.55
CA HIS A 1096 57.17 69.21 4.70
C HIS A 1096 58.42 68.63 4.02
N ARG A 1097 58.70 67.33 4.22
CA ARG A 1097 59.87 66.68 3.62
C ARG A 1097 59.76 66.59 2.10
N THR A 1098 58.58 66.27 1.56
CA THR A 1098 58.31 66.30 0.12
C THR A 1098 58.53 67.69 -0.46
N GLY A 1099 58.04 68.73 0.23
CA GLY A 1099 58.26 70.11 -0.18
C GLY A 1099 59.74 70.51 -0.16
N MET A 1100 60.49 70.18 0.90
CA MET A 1100 61.93 70.42 0.99
C MET A 1100 62.74 69.77 -0.15
N LEU A 1101 62.23 68.67 -0.72
CA LEU A 1101 62.83 68.03 -1.90
C LEU A 1101 62.44 68.74 -3.20
N LEU A 1102 61.20 69.19 -3.34
CA LEU A 1102 60.69 69.90 -4.53
C LEU A 1102 61.27 71.32 -4.68
N VAL A 1103 61.40 72.09 -3.60
CA VAL A 1103 61.86 73.50 -3.65
C VAL A 1103 63.34 73.69 -4.00
N ARG A 1104 64.10 72.60 -4.13
CA ARG A 1104 65.50 72.63 -4.59
C ARG A 1104 65.64 73.14 -6.02
N THR A 1105 64.56 73.16 -6.78
CA THR A 1105 64.49 73.73 -8.13
C THR A 1105 63.33 74.73 -8.23
N PRO A 1106 63.45 75.79 -9.05
CA PRO A 1106 62.35 76.74 -9.27
C PRO A 1106 61.09 76.06 -9.83
N GLU A 1107 61.28 75.07 -10.70
CA GLU A 1107 60.18 74.27 -11.27
C GLU A 1107 59.49 73.42 -10.21
N GLY A 1108 60.25 72.73 -9.36
CA GLY A 1108 59.68 71.95 -8.27
C GLY A 1108 58.99 72.81 -7.20
N ALA A 1109 59.49 74.02 -6.91
CA ALA A 1109 58.80 74.97 -6.05
C ALA A 1109 57.42 75.37 -6.61
N ALA A 1110 57.33 75.64 -7.92
CA ALA A 1110 56.07 75.96 -8.58
C ALA A 1110 55.09 74.75 -8.59
N ARG A 1111 55.61 73.53 -8.77
CA ARG A 1111 54.81 72.30 -8.71
C ARG A 1111 54.33 71.97 -7.29
N PHE A 1112 55.16 72.17 -6.27
CA PHE A 1112 54.76 72.00 -4.87
C PHE A 1112 53.66 72.98 -4.48
N ASP A 1113 53.81 74.26 -4.80
CA ASP A 1113 52.81 75.30 -4.56
C ASP A 1113 51.48 74.99 -5.24
N ARG A 1114 51.52 74.57 -6.51
CA ARG A 1114 50.32 74.16 -7.27
C ARG A 1114 49.66 72.93 -6.65
N GLY A 1115 50.43 71.87 -6.44
CA GLY A 1115 49.93 70.60 -5.89
C GLY A 1115 49.40 70.74 -4.46
N LEU A 1116 50.00 71.59 -3.62
CA LEU A 1116 49.53 71.88 -2.26
C LEU A 1116 48.17 72.58 -2.30
N VAL A 1117 47.99 73.55 -3.20
CA VAL A 1117 46.71 74.24 -3.41
C VAL A 1117 45.64 73.31 -3.99
N GLU A 1118 45.99 72.48 -4.98
CA GLU A 1118 45.08 71.48 -5.55
C GLU A 1118 44.63 70.48 -4.48
N CYS A 1119 45.55 69.91 -3.70
CA CYS A 1119 45.20 69.02 -2.59
C CYS A 1119 44.33 69.72 -1.53
N ALA A 1120 44.60 70.99 -1.21
CA ALA A 1120 43.79 71.75 -0.26
C ALA A 1120 42.35 71.98 -0.76
N ARG A 1121 42.14 72.06 -2.08
CA ARG A 1121 40.81 72.13 -2.69
C ARG A 1121 40.10 70.78 -2.68
N GLU A 1122 40.80 69.74 -3.13
CA GLU A 1122 40.22 68.44 -3.43
C GLU A 1122 40.03 67.56 -2.18
N VAL A 1123 40.90 67.68 -1.17
CA VAL A 1123 40.85 66.83 0.03
C VAL A 1123 40.16 67.57 1.20
N PRO A 1124 39.05 67.04 1.73
CA PRO A 1124 38.38 67.60 2.90
C PRO A 1124 39.32 67.72 4.11
N GLY A 1125 39.24 68.84 4.84
CA GLY A 1125 40.05 69.08 6.05
C GLY A 1125 41.55 69.33 5.82
N PHE A 1126 42.11 69.05 4.64
CA PHE A 1126 43.54 69.24 4.38
C PHE A 1126 43.97 70.72 4.38
N ALA A 1127 43.13 71.61 3.84
CA ALA A 1127 43.36 73.06 3.89
C ALA A 1127 43.48 73.59 5.33
N ALA A 1128 42.64 73.08 6.24
CA ALA A 1128 42.65 73.42 7.67
C ALA A 1128 43.97 73.01 8.33
N LEU A 1129 44.46 71.80 8.02
CA LEU A 1129 45.72 71.27 8.54
C LEU A 1129 46.92 72.10 8.05
N VAL A 1130 46.98 72.39 6.74
CA VAL A 1130 48.07 73.20 6.17
C VAL A 1130 48.07 74.62 6.72
N THR A 1131 46.89 75.24 6.86
CA THR A 1131 46.73 76.58 7.46
C THR A 1131 47.21 76.60 8.91
N ARG A 1132 46.88 75.56 9.69
CA ARG A 1132 47.36 75.39 11.07
C ARG A 1132 48.87 75.24 11.12
N TRP A 1133 49.47 74.41 10.26
CA TRP A 1133 50.93 74.24 10.25
C TRP A 1133 51.69 75.51 9.86
N LEU A 1134 51.14 76.28 8.92
CA LEU A 1134 51.65 77.60 8.50
C LEU A 1134 51.55 78.65 9.63
N ALA A 1135 50.54 78.55 10.49
CA ALA A 1135 50.38 79.39 11.67
C ALA A 1135 51.26 78.94 12.86
N ASP A 1136 51.36 77.63 13.10
CA ASP A 1136 52.10 77.04 14.21
C ASP A 1136 53.63 77.18 14.07
N ALA A 1137 54.16 77.13 12.85
CA ALA A 1137 55.60 77.26 12.59
C ALA A 1137 55.90 78.00 11.27
N PRO A 1138 55.64 79.32 11.20
CA PRO A 1138 55.74 80.10 9.97
C PRO A 1138 57.15 80.09 9.35
N GLU A 1139 58.20 80.15 10.17
CA GLU A 1139 59.60 80.14 9.71
C GLU A 1139 60.00 78.82 9.03
N VAL A 1140 59.42 77.70 9.47
CA VAL A 1140 59.71 76.36 8.92
C VAL A 1140 59.07 76.19 7.55
N TRP A 1141 57.83 76.68 7.37
CA TRP A 1141 57.09 76.51 6.12
C TRP A 1141 57.36 77.61 5.08
N ALA A 1142 57.83 78.79 5.49
CA ALA A 1142 58.24 79.86 4.57
C ALA A 1142 59.40 79.43 3.65
N ALA A 1143 60.21 78.46 4.08
CA ALA A 1143 61.27 77.87 3.26
C ALA A 1143 60.75 76.98 2.13
N VAL A 1144 59.46 76.62 2.14
CA VAL A 1144 58.91 75.55 1.31
C VAL A 1144 57.64 75.95 0.54
N VAL A 1145 56.80 76.83 1.11
CA VAL A 1145 55.53 77.28 0.52
C VAL A 1145 55.66 78.73 0.06
N GLY A 1146 55.39 79.00 -1.21
CA GLY A 1146 55.43 80.34 -1.76
C GLY A 1146 54.33 81.25 -1.19
N PRO A 1147 54.56 82.59 -1.14
CA PRO A 1147 53.60 83.55 -0.59
C PRO A 1147 52.23 83.56 -1.30
N SER A 1148 52.20 83.16 -2.58
CA SER A 1148 50.97 83.09 -3.38
C SER A 1148 50.17 81.82 -3.10
N ALA A 1149 50.83 80.67 -2.93
CA ALA A 1149 50.17 79.42 -2.54
C ALA A 1149 49.61 79.50 -1.12
N ARG A 1150 50.39 80.06 -0.18
CA ARG A 1150 49.96 80.35 1.20
C ARG A 1150 48.64 81.13 1.24
N ARG A 1151 48.59 82.28 0.57
CA ARG A 1151 47.37 83.11 0.48
C ARG A 1151 46.19 82.36 -0.14
N THR A 1152 46.45 81.49 -1.12
CA THR A 1152 45.40 80.74 -1.79
C THR A 1152 44.83 79.63 -0.89
N VAL A 1153 45.66 78.93 -0.11
CA VAL A 1153 45.20 77.92 0.86
C VAL A 1153 44.42 78.58 2.01
N GLU A 1154 44.94 79.69 2.55
CA GLU A 1154 44.25 80.50 3.59
C GLU A 1154 42.89 81.03 3.08
N ALA A 1155 42.80 81.43 1.79
CA ALA A 1155 41.57 81.87 1.15
C ALA A 1155 40.54 80.73 0.96
N LEU A 1156 41.00 79.51 0.68
CA LEU A 1156 40.14 78.34 0.50
C LEU A 1156 39.50 77.88 1.82
N GLU A 1157 40.22 78.01 2.94
CA GLU A 1157 39.69 77.75 4.28
C GLU A 1157 38.64 78.80 4.68
N THR A 1158 38.89 80.07 4.38
CA THR A 1158 37.98 81.19 4.70
C THR A 1158 36.74 81.28 3.79
N SER A 1159 36.77 80.67 2.60
CA SER A 1159 35.66 80.72 1.62
C SER A 1159 34.68 79.55 1.70
N ARG A 1160 34.92 78.53 2.54
CA ARG A 1160 33.97 77.42 2.75
C ARG A 1160 32.89 77.83 3.76
N PRO A 1161 31.58 77.74 3.44
CA PRO A 1161 30.52 78.02 4.42
C PRO A 1161 30.64 77.04 5.60
N SER A 1162 30.51 77.54 6.83
CA SER A 1162 30.53 76.71 8.04
C SER A 1162 29.36 75.73 8.02
N MET A 1163 29.61 74.50 7.56
CA MET A 1163 28.71 73.38 7.78
C MET A 1163 28.65 73.08 9.29
N PRO A 1164 27.46 72.97 9.89
CA PRO A 1164 27.33 72.75 11.32
C PRO A 1164 27.91 71.38 11.69
N MET A 1165 28.68 71.37 12.78
CA MET A 1165 29.13 70.17 13.47
C MET A 1165 27.94 69.23 13.72
N PRO A 1166 27.97 67.96 13.26
CA PRO A 1166 27.10 66.96 13.84
C PRO A 1166 27.61 66.67 15.25
N MET A 1167 26.78 67.04 16.20
CA MET A 1167 26.81 66.67 17.61
C MET A 1167 27.13 65.17 17.74
N GLN A 1168 28.33 64.82 18.21
CA GLN A 1168 28.60 63.46 18.69
C GLN A 1168 27.72 63.25 19.93
N ALA A 1169 26.65 62.49 19.76
CA ALA A 1169 25.84 62.00 20.86
C ALA A 1169 26.70 61.09 21.75
N ALA A 1170 26.69 61.40 23.04
CA ALA A 1170 27.14 60.51 24.08
C ALA A 1170 26.25 59.25 24.10
N GLY A 1171 26.77 58.15 23.59
CA GLY A 1171 26.27 56.80 23.86
C GLY A 1171 27.09 56.18 24.98
N ARG A 1172 26.65 56.39 26.22
CA ARG A 1172 27.12 55.67 27.41
C ARG A 1172 26.87 54.17 27.27
N GLU A 1173 27.89 53.42 27.66
CA GLU A 1173 27.87 52.28 28.58
C GLU A 1173 26.82 51.18 28.36
N HIS A 1174 27.29 49.98 28.02
CA HIS A 1174 26.98 48.77 28.78
C HIS A 1174 28.29 48.08 29.13
N GLY A 1175 28.61 48.07 30.42
CA GLY A 1175 29.69 47.26 30.96
C GLY A 1175 29.25 45.80 31.14
N SER A 1176 30.24 44.92 31.15
CA SER A 1176 30.22 43.70 31.95
C SER A 1176 31.66 43.25 32.17
N LEU A 1177 32.15 43.60 33.36
CA LEU A 1177 33.28 42.94 34.02
C LEU A 1177 32.96 41.45 34.23
N ARG A 1178 33.93 40.57 33.98
CA ARG A 1178 34.51 39.73 35.06
C ARG A 1178 35.84 39.10 34.63
N PRO A 1179 36.87 39.19 35.47
CA PRO A 1179 38.00 38.27 35.48
C PRO A 1179 37.74 37.13 36.48
N ALA A 1180 37.99 35.89 36.04
CA ALA A 1180 38.47 34.74 36.81
C ALA A 1180 38.97 33.70 35.80
#